data_AF-A0A966PCU6-F1
#
_entry.id   AF-A0A966PCU6-F1
#
_cell.length_a   1.000
_cell.length_b   1.000
_cell.length_c   1.000
_cell.angle_alpha   90.00
_cell.angle_beta   90.00
_cell.angle_gamma   90.00
#
_symmetry.space_group_name_H-M   'P 1'
#
loop_
_entity.id
_entity.type
_entity.pdbx_description
1 polymer ?
#
loop_
_entity_poly.entity_id
_entity_poly.type
_entity_poly.pdbx_seq_one_letter_code
_entity_poly.pdbx_strand_id
1 'polypeptide(L)'
;MPSSHGLYRPEYEKDACGVAMVATLTGTAQHSIVASALTALRNMEHRGASGAEPDSGDGAGILIRIPDAFFREILDFTLPEPGHYGAGIAFLPSDPSAAEPVIAEIEKIAASEGLLILGWRELPINPEKLGATARSVMPTFKELFVAGAKGESGIALDRLLFCLRKRVEHSLEVYFPSLSSQTIVYKGMLTTGQLEEFFPDLSDQRVASPLALVHSRFSTNTFPSWPLAHPYRYIAHNGEINTVKGNRNWMRAREALLASDVIPGDLKRVFPIVSAGGSDSASFDEVLELLYLGGRSLPHAMLMMIPEAWENNASMDPARRAFYAFHSSLMEPWDGPACVTFTDGHQVGAVLDRNGLRPSRFWVTDDGLVLLASEVGVLDIPPASVVRKGRLQPGRMFLVDIEQGRIIEDEEIKADLASAAHYGKWVEEGVVRLEDLPAREHIVYPHASVIRRQRAFGYTEEELRILLTPMARSGAEPLGSMGTDSPIAALSNKPRLLFDYFTQLFAQVTNPPLDAIREELVTSLTATIGPEHNILDPGPDSCRQILLPFPVIDNDELAKIIHVNADKTQSGFAPHVVRGLFPVADGGEGLKNRIEELRQEVSRAIESGARIIVLSDRDGDADNAPIPSLLLTSAIHHHLIREQRRTHVGLVVEAGDVREVHHVALLLGFGAAAVNPYLAMESVEDLVHQGVITNISPEKAVR
;
A
#
# COMPACT_ATOMS: atom_id res chain seq x y z
N MET A 1 5.71 -20.32 4.05
CA MET A 1 6.98 -19.57 3.98
C MET A 1 7.89 -20.00 5.13
N PRO A 2 9.19 -20.25 4.92
CA PRO A 2 10.10 -20.52 6.03
C PRO A 2 10.18 -19.30 6.96
N SER A 3 10.26 -19.55 8.26
CA SER A 3 10.59 -18.52 9.25
C SER A 3 11.95 -17.91 8.94
N SER A 4 12.18 -16.65 9.33
CA SER A 4 13.47 -15.98 9.19
C SER A 4 14.63 -16.88 9.64
N HIS A 5 15.59 -17.13 8.76
CA HIS A 5 16.75 -17.97 9.04
C HIS A 5 18.02 -17.29 8.53
N GLY A 6 19.01 -17.11 9.41
CA GLY A 6 20.23 -16.35 9.09
C GLY A 6 19.93 -14.90 8.72
N LEU A 7 20.46 -14.45 7.57
CA LEU A 7 20.23 -13.09 7.04
C LEU A 7 18.95 -12.97 6.20
N TYR A 8 18.28 -14.09 5.89
CA TYR A 8 17.05 -14.06 5.11
C TYR A 8 15.88 -13.54 5.97
N ARG A 9 15.17 -12.54 5.45
CA ARG A 9 13.90 -12.07 5.99
C ARG A 9 12.83 -12.08 4.89
N PRO A 10 11.67 -12.75 5.11
CA PRO A 10 10.58 -12.78 4.13
C PRO A 10 10.07 -11.40 3.71
N GLU A 11 10.22 -10.40 4.58
CA GLU A 11 9.80 -9.01 4.34
C GLU A 11 10.59 -8.27 3.24
N TYR A 12 11.67 -8.87 2.71
CA TYR A 12 12.49 -8.29 1.63
C TYR A 12 12.30 -8.98 0.27
N GLU A 13 11.27 -9.82 0.12
CA GLU A 13 10.96 -10.46 -1.15
C GLU A 13 10.41 -9.47 -2.18
N LYS A 14 10.89 -9.59 -3.43
CA LYS A 14 10.62 -8.69 -4.56
C LYS A 14 10.59 -9.47 -5.87
N ASP A 15 9.71 -9.07 -6.78
CA ASP A 15 9.44 -9.75 -8.06
C ASP A 15 9.38 -8.76 -9.26
N ALA A 16 9.71 -9.20 -10.48
CA ALA A 16 9.61 -8.36 -11.69
C ALA A 16 9.36 -9.19 -12.97
N CYS A 17 8.29 -8.92 -13.73
CA CYS A 17 7.64 -10.03 -14.44
C CYS A 17 7.33 -9.79 -15.94
N GLY A 18 6.55 -10.69 -16.54
CA GLY A 18 5.79 -10.45 -17.78
C GLY A 18 4.28 -10.54 -17.52
N VAL A 19 3.50 -9.56 -17.98
CA VAL A 19 2.02 -9.57 -17.91
C VAL A 19 1.42 -9.41 -19.30
N ALA A 20 0.36 -10.16 -19.58
CA ALA A 20 -0.45 -9.99 -20.78
C ALA A 20 -1.94 -10.24 -20.48
N MET A 21 -2.79 -9.56 -21.22
CA MET A 21 -4.24 -9.59 -21.12
C MET A 21 -4.82 -9.64 -22.53
N VAL A 22 -5.75 -10.56 -22.72
CA VAL A 22 -6.48 -10.74 -23.97
C VAL A 22 -7.96 -10.65 -23.66
N ALA A 23 -8.70 -9.87 -24.44
CA ALA A 23 -10.15 -9.68 -24.28
C ALA A 23 -10.85 -9.54 -25.63
N THR A 24 -12.17 -9.73 -25.65
CA THR A 24 -12.99 -9.46 -26.84
C THR A 24 -14.03 -8.37 -26.59
N LEU A 25 -14.16 -7.46 -27.56
CA LEU A 25 -15.22 -6.45 -27.61
C LEU A 25 -16.57 -7.03 -28.05
N THR A 26 -16.61 -8.27 -28.52
CA THR A 26 -17.86 -8.93 -28.93
C THR A 26 -18.69 -9.42 -27.75
N GLY A 27 -18.12 -9.43 -26.53
CA GLY A 27 -18.73 -9.99 -25.33
C GLY A 27 -18.85 -11.52 -25.32
N THR A 28 -18.55 -12.20 -26.42
CA THR A 28 -18.77 -13.64 -26.55
C THR A 28 -17.59 -14.42 -25.99
N ALA A 29 -17.84 -15.31 -25.03
CA ALA A 29 -16.82 -16.20 -24.49
C ALA A 29 -16.33 -17.19 -25.56
N GLN A 30 -15.02 -17.25 -25.77
CA GLN A 30 -14.42 -18.17 -26.74
C GLN A 30 -13.14 -18.79 -26.18
N HIS A 31 -12.88 -20.06 -26.53
CA HIS A 31 -11.62 -20.72 -26.17
C HIS A 31 -10.40 -20.11 -26.87
N SER A 32 -10.60 -19.49 -28.03
CA SER A 32 -9.55 -18.75 -28.75
C SER A 32 -8.90 -17.65 -27.89
N ILE A 33 -9.66 -17.01 -26.98
CA ILE A 33 -9.15 -16.00 -26.04
C ILE A 33 -8.21 -16.63 -25.02
N VAL A 34 -8.60 -17.78 -24.46
CA VAL A 34 -7.79 -18.56 -23.51
C VAL A 34 -6.51 -19.05 -24.19
N ALA A 35 -6.62 -19.67 -25.36
CA ALA A 35 -5.49 -20.15 -26.16
C ALA A 35 -4.52 -19.02 -26.57
N SER A 36 -5.06 -17.85 -26.92
CA SER A 36 -4.26 -16.66 -27.23
C SER A 36 -3.50 -16.17 -25.99
N ALA A 37 -4.15 -16.11 -24.83
CA ALA A 37 -3.47 -15.71 -23.60
C ALA A 37 -2.36 -16.70 -23.19
N LEU A 38 -2.58 -18.00 -23.33
CA LEU A 38 -1.55 -19.03 -23.11
C LEU A 38 -0.39 -18.93 -24.12
N THR A 39 -0.67 -18.55 -25.37
CA THR A 39 0.37 -18.28 -26.37
C THR A 39 1.18 -17.04 -26.00
N ALA A 40 0.51 -15.97 -25.58
CA ALA A 40 1.16 -14.76 -25.10
C ALA A 40 2.04 -15.04 -23.87
N LEU A 41 1.57 -15.87 -22.94
CA LEU A 41 2.33 -16.31 -21.76
C LEU A 41 3.63 -17.03 -22.18
N ARG A 42 3.54 -18.01 -23.09
CA ARG A 42 4.70 -18.74 -23.64
C ARG A 42 5.72 -17.82 -24.31
N ASN A 43 5.23 -16.80 -25.03
CA ASN A 43 6.09 -15.81 -25.69
C ASN A 43 6.72 -14.80 -24.72
N MET A 44 6.44 -14.88 -23.42
CA MET A 44 7.07 -14.06 -22.37
C MET A 44 8.04 -14.85 -21.48
N GLU A 45 8.41 -16.08 -21.86
CA GLU A 45 9.36 -16.91 -21.09
C GLU A 45 10.68 -16.18 -20.80
N HIS A 46 11.20 -15.36 -21.74
CA HIS A 46 12.43 -14.58 -21.55
C HIS A 46 12.35 -13.49 -20.48
N ARG A 47 11.14 -13.21 -19.97
CA ARG A 47 10.90 -12.33 -18.81
C ARG A 47 10.68 -13.10 -17.51
N GLY A 48 10.55 -14.41 -17.57
CA GLY A 48 10.51 -15.28 -16.40
C GLY A 48 11.91 -15.68 -15.94
N ALA A 49 12.02 -16.16 -14.71
CA ALA A 49 13.18 -16.93 -14.26
C ALA A 49 12.81 -18.42 -14.23
N SER A 50 13.73 -19.24 -14.72
CA SER A 50 13.82 -20.63 -14.28
C SER A 50 14.70 -20.67 -13.03
N GLY A 51 14.29 -21.42 -12.02
CA GLY A 51 15.05 -21.63 -10.80
C GLY A 51 16.35 -22.42 -11.05
N ALA A 52 16.93 -22.98 -9.99
CA ALA A 52 18.17 -23.77 -10.10
C ALA A 52 18.03 -24.99 -11.04
N GLU A 53 16.79 -25.45 -11.28
CA GLU A 53 16.43 -26.50 -12.22
C GLU A 53 15.66 -25.88 -13.39
N PRO A 54 15.99 -26.20 -14.66
CA PRO A 54 15.29 -25.66 -15.84
C PRO A 54 13.77 -25.90 -15.82
N ASP A 55 13.33 -26.97 -15.17
CA ASP A 55 11.92 -27.39 -15.10
C ASP A 55 11.18 -26.85 -13.86
N SER A 56 11.82 -25.97 -13.08
CA SER A 56 11.22 -25.28 -11.93
C SER A 56 11.10 -23.79 -12.23
N GLY A 57 9.92 -23.31 -12.63
CA GLY A 57 9.65 -21.88 -12.82
C GLY A 57 9.26 -21.17 -11.51
N ASP A 58 9.55 -19.87 -11.40
CA ASP A 58 9.21 -19.08 -10.20
C ASP A 58 7.71 -18.83 -10.02
N GLY A 59 6.93 -19.01 -11.10
CA GLY A 59 5.47 -19.00 -11.07
C GLY A 59 4.85 -18.56 -12.39
N ALA A 60 3.79 -19.25 -12.80
CA ALA A 60 2.97 -18.87 -13.95
C ALA A 60 1.49 -19.12 -13.65
N GLY A 61 0.62 -18.36 -14.29
CA GLY A 61 -0.82 -18.55 -14.14
C GLY A 61 -1.67 -17.77 -15.13
N ILE A 62 -2.96 -18.09 -15.11
CA ILE A 62 -4.02 -17.50 -15.92
C ILE A 62 -5.26 -17.29 -15.05
N LEU A 63 -5.89 -16.12 -15.21
CA LEU A 63 -7.22 -15.80 -14.70
C LEU A 63 -8.17 -15.73 -15.88
N ILE A 64 -9.30 -16.42 -15.78
CA ILE A 64 -10.39 -16.39 -16.77
C ILE A 64 -11.74 -16.16 -16.07
N ARG A 65 -12.77 -15.79 -16.85
CA ARG A 65 -14.15 -15.87 -16.37
C ARG A 65 -14.52 -17.34 -16.17
N ILE A 66 -15.35 -17.64 -15.19
CA ILE A 66 -15.80 -19.00 -14.88
C ILE A 66 -16.40 -19.66 -16.14
N PRO A 67 -15.85 -20.81 -16.59
CA PRO A 67 -16.34 -21.50 -17.78
C PRO A 67 -17.55 -22.39 -17.43
N ASP A 68 -18.70 -21.77 -17.19
CA ASP A 68 -19.94 -22.45 -16.73
C ASP A 68 -20.32 -23.67 -17.61
N ALA A 69 -20.26 -23.52 -18.94
CA ALA A 69 -20.59 -24.61 -19.87
C ALA A 69 -19.67 -25.83 -19.73
N PHE A 70 -18.38 -25.61 -19.41
CA PHE A 70 -17.46 -26.70 -19.12
C PHE A 70 -17.85 -27.38 -17.81
N PHE A 71 -18.01 -26.62 -16.73
CA PHE A 71 -18.33 -27.17 -15.41
C PHE A 71 -19.63 -27.98 -15.37
N ARG A 72 -20.70 -27.53 -16.03
CA ARG A 72 -21.97 -28.27 -16.09
C ARG A 72 -21.85 -29.66 -16.71
N GLU A 73 -20.93 -29.83 -17.65
CA GLU A 73 -20.73 -31.09 -18.37
C GLU A 73 -19.85 -32.09 -17.60
N ILE A 74 -18.99 -31.61 -16.71
CA ILE A 74 -17.97 -32.44 -16.06
C ILE A 74 -18.26 -32.74 -14.58
N LEU A 75 -19.17 -31.99 -13.95
CA LEU A 75 -19.55 -32.19 -12.55
C LEU A 75 -20.66 -33.24 -12.40
N ASP A 76 -20.64 -33.96 -11.29
CA ASP A 76 -21.66 -34.95 -10.91
C ASP A 76 -22.82 -34.36 -10.10
N PHE A 77 -22.76 -33.08 -9.76
CA PHE A 77 -23.81 -32.31 -9.09
C PHE A 77 -24.31 -31.14 -9.94
N THR A 78 -25.53 -30.69 -9.64
CA THR A 78 -26.19 -29.61 -10.39
C THR A 78 -25.72 -28.24 -9.91
N LEU A 79 -25.27 -27.41 -10.85
CA LEU A 79 -24.96 -26.01 -10.60
C LEU A 79 -26.20 -25.11 -10.75
N PRO A 80 -26.41 -24.15 -9.84
CA PRO A 80 -27.29 -23.00 -10.06
C PRO A 80 -26.94 -22.24 -11.33
N GLU A 81 -27.79 -21.30 -11.75
CA GLU A 81 -27.51 -20.40 -12.89
C GLU A 81 -26.18 -19.65 -12.72
N PRO A 82 -25.50 -19.28 -13.82
CA PRO A 82 -24.27 -18.47 -13.75
C PRO A 82 -24.43 -17.26 -12.83
N GLY A 83 -23.41 -17.01 -12.01
CA GLY A 83 -23.43 -15.95 -10.99
C GLY A 83 -24.17 -16.29 -9.69
N HIS A 84 -24.94 -17.39 -9.62
CA HIS A 84 -25.58 -17.88 -8.38
C HIS A 84 -24.76 -18.97 -7.67
N TYR A 85 -23.57 -19.28 -8.19
CA TYR A 85 -22.58 -20.12 -7.55
C TYR A 85 -21.20 -19.50 -7.69
N GLY A 86 -20.33 -19.78 -6.73
CA GLY A 86 -18.91 -19.50 -6.77
C GLY A 86 -18.10 -20.78 -6.98
N ALA A 87 -16.96 -20.63 -7.63
CA ALA A 87 -15.97 -21.67 -7.81
C ALA A 87 -14.58 -21.16 -7.37
N GLY A 88 -13.74 -22.06 -6.87
CA GLY A 88 -12.38 -21.73 -6.49
C GLY A 88 -11.51 -22.96 -6.33
N ILE A 89 -10.22 -22.84 -6.63
CA ILE A 89 -9.25 -23.92 -6.45
C ILE A 89 -8.68 -23.79 -5.02
N ALA A 90 -8.87 -24.81 -4.19
CA ALA A 90 -8.25 -24.89 -2.87
C ALA A 90 -6.87 -25.54 -2.99
N PHE A 91 -5.83 -24.85 -2.52
CA PHE A 91 -4.52 -25.44 -2.27
C PHE A 91 -4.55 -26.01 -0.85
N LEU A 92 -4.74 -27.32 -0.75
CA LEU A 92 -4.82 -28.07 0.50
C LEU A 92 -3.45 -28.64 0.89
N PRO A 93 -3.28 -29.09 2.15
CA PRO A 93 -2.09 -29.82 2.56
C PRO A 93 -1.75 -30.97 1.60
N SER A 94 -0.46 -31.20 1.37
CA SER A 94 0.03 -32.17 0.38
C SER A 94 -0.27 -33.63 0.74
N ASP A 95 -0.50 -33.94 2.02
CA ASP A 95 -0.95 -35.24 2.48
C ASP A 95 -2.48 -35.37 2.36
N PRO A 96 -3.01 -36.28 1.52
CA PRO A 96 -4.45 -36.50 1.37
C PRO A 96 -5.16 -36.84 2.68
N SER A 97 -4.49 -37.52 3.62
CA SER A 97 -5.06 -37.85 4.92
C SER A 97 -5.22 -36.63 5.83
N ALA A 98 -4.40 -35.60 5.62
CA ALA A 98 -4.51 -34.30 6.27
C ALA A 98 -5.52 -33.37 5.56
N ALA A 99 -5.83 -33.60 4.28
CA ALA A 99 -6.76 -32.78 3.51
C ALA A 99 -8.23 -32.98 3.90
N GLU A 100 -8.66 -34.22 4.19
CA GLU A 100 -10.07 -34.52 4.51
C GLU A 100 -10.59 -33.79 5.78
N PRO A 101 -9.86 -33.75 6.91
CA PRO A 101 -10.27 -32.95 8.07
C PRO A 101 -10.34 -31.45 7.77
N VAL A 102 -9.46 -30.94 6.89
CA VAL A 102 -9.43 -29.53 6.47
C VAL A 102 -10.67 -29.21 5.64
N ILE A 103 -11.05 -30.08 4.70
CA ILE A 103 -12.28 -29.95 3.91
C ILE A 103 -13.50 -29.87 4.84
N ALA A 104 -13.64 -30.79 5.79
CA ALA A 104 -14.75 -30.77 6.74
C ALA A 104 -14.82 -29.48 7.57
N GLU A 105 -13.69 -28.85 7.88
CA GLU A 105 -13.67 -27.56 8.58
C GLU A 105 -14.04 -26.39 7.66
N ILE A 106 -13.61 -26.41 6.39
CA ILE A 106 -14.06 -25.44 5.38
C ILE A 106 -15.59 -25.47 5.25
N GLU A 107 -16.20 -26.65 5.21
CA GLU A 107 -17.66 -26.81 5.10
C GLU A 107 -18.39 -26.23 6.32
N LYS A 108 -17.84 -26.39 7.53
CA LYS A 108 -18.39 -25.77 8.75
C LYS A 108 -18.30 -24.25 8.70
N ILE A 109 -17.15 -23.71 8.27
CA ILE A 109 -16.98 -22.26 8.13
C ILE A 109 -17.96 -21.73 7.09
N ALA A 110 -18.10 -22.40 5.93
CA ALA A 110 -19.06 -22.03 4.88
C ALA A 110 -20.49 -21.97 5.41
N ALA A 111 -20.94 -23.01 6.13
CA ALA A 111 -22.27 -23.01 6.74
C ALA A 111 -22.47 -21.84 7.71
N SER A 112 -21.43 -21.50 8.49
CA SER A 112 -21.48 -20.35 9.43
C SER A 112 -21.50 -18.97 8.73
N GLU A 113 -20.99 -18.88 7.50
CA GLU A 113 -21.04 -17.69 6.66
C GLU A 113 -22.28 -17.66 5.76
N GLY A 114 -23.25 -18.56 5.95
CA GLY A 114 -24.49 -18.58 5.16
C GLY A 114 -24.31 -19.10 3.73
N LEU A 115 -23.34 -19.99 3.53
CA LEU A 115 -23.03 -20.61 2.25
C LEU A 115 -23.40 -22.10 2.26
N LEU A 116 -23.78 -22.62 1.08
CA LEU A 116 -24.09 -24.02 0.83
C LEU A 116 -23.02 -24.61 -0.07
N ILE A 117 -22.37 -25.68 0.38
CA ILE A 117 -21.42 -26.43 -0.42
C ILE A 117 -22.21 -27.28 -1.43
N LEU A 118 -21.98 -27.03 -2.71
CA LEU A 118 -22.61 -27.80 -3.80
C LEU A 118 -21.85 -29.10 -4.03
N GLY A 119 -20.53 -29.04 -3.96
CA GLY A 119 -19.65 -30.20 -4.06
C GLY A 119 -18.19 -29.81 -4.22
N TRP A 120 -17.35 -30.84 -4.21
CA TRP A 120 -15.91 -30.75 -4.44
C TRP A 120 -15.56 -31.56 -5.67
N ARG A 121 -14.65 -31.03 -6.50
CA ARG A 121 -14.08 -31.74 -7.64
C ARG A 121 -12.59 -31.92 -7.44
N GLU A 122 -12.09 -33.13 -7.68
CA GLU A 122 -10.64 -33.35 -7.82
C GLU A 122 -10.18 -32.66 -9.11
N LEU A 123 -9.27 -31.70 -9.00
CA LEU A 123 -8.76 -30.96 -10.16
C LEU A 123 -7.78 -31.86 -10.94
N PRO A 124 -8.04 -32.16 -12.23
CA PRO A 124 -7.09 -32.91 -13.03
C PRO A 124 -5.77 -32.13 -13.14
N ILE A 125 -4.66 -32.79 -12.80
CA ILE A 125 -3.32 -32.22 -12.90
C ILE A 125 -2.35 -33.19 -13.59
N ASN A 126 -1.32 -32.65 -14.24
CA ASN A 126 -0.20 -33.43 -14.78
C ASN A 126 1.14 -32.99 -14.18
N PRO A 127 1.61 -33.64 -13.09
CA PRO A 127 2.85 -33.26 -12.42
C PRO A 127 4.12 -33.86 -13.05
N GLU A 128 4.04 -34.56 -14.18
CA GLU A 128 5.18 -35.33 -14.74
C GLU A 128 6.39 -34.47 -15.09
N LYS A 129 6.16 -33.24 -15.57
CA LYS A 129 7.21 -32.30 -15.99
C LYS A 129 7.65 -31.31 -14.91
N LEU A 130 7.15 -31.44 -13.69
CA LEU A 130 7.58 -30.57 -12.61
C LEU A 130 9.00 -30.90 -12.15
N GLY A 131 9.82 -29.86 -11.99
CA GLY A 131 11.08 -29.98 -11.26
C GLY A 131 10.88 -30.47 -9.82
N ALA A 132 11.92 -31.06 -9.24
CA ALA A 132 11.86 -31.69 -7.92
C ALA A 132 11.50 -30.67 -6.83
N THR A 133 12.00 -29.44 -7.00
CA THR A 133 11.76 -28.32 -6.08
C THR A 133 10.28 -27.94 -6.04
N ALA A 134 9.66 -27.66 -7.19
CA ALA A 134 8.23 -27.33 -7.27
C ALA A 134 7.34 -28.48 -6.77
N ARG A 135 7.70 -29.72 -7.12
CA ARG A 135 6.97 -30.93 -6.70
C ARG A 135 7.02 -31.17 -5.19
N SER A 136 8.13 -30.85 -4.53
CA SER A 136 8.31 -31.09 -3.09
C SER A 136 7.36 -30.29 -2.20
N VAL A 137 6.89 -29.14 -2.68
CA VAL A 137 5.96 -28.24 -1.98
C VAL A 137 4.61 -28.11 -2.69
N MET A 138 4.31 -29.02 -3.63
CA MET A 138 3.06 -29.01 -4.37
C MET A 138 1.88 -29.32 -3.43
N PRO A 139 0.85 -28.45 -3.40
CA PRO A 139 -0.35 -28.72 -2.62
C PRO A 139 -1.21 -29.79 -3.28
N THR A 140 -2.19 -30.30 -2.54
CA THR A 140 -3.31 -31.03 -3.13
C THR A 140 -4.32 -30.03 -3.68
N PHE A 141 -4.79 -30.21 -4.90
CA PHE A 141 -5.75 -29.30 -5.54
C PHE A 141 -7.15 -29.91 -5.57
N LYS A 142 -8.12 -29.21 -4.97
CA LYS A 142 -9.54 -29.51 -5.16
C LYS A 142 -10.28 -28.24 -5.54
N GLU A 143 -11.23 -28.34 -6.46
CA GLU A 143 -12.14 -27.26 -6.76
C GLU A 143 -13.35 -27.31 -5.83
N LEU A 144 -13.68 -26.17 -5.25
CA LEU A 144 -14.82 -25.98 -4.37
C LEU A 144 -15.92 -25.22 -5.12
N PHE A 145 -17.13 -25.76 -5.07
CA PHE A 145 -18.33 -25.13 -5.64
C PHE A 145 -19.33 -24.78 -4.52
N VAL A 146 -19.76 -23.53 -4.47
CA VAL A 146 -20.53 -22.98 -3.35
C VAL A 146 -21.68 -22.10 -3.84
N ALA A 147 -22.82 -22.13 -3.18
CA ALA A 147 -23.93 -21.22 -3.43
C ALA A 147 -24.30 -20.42 -2.17
N GLY A 148 -24.97 -19.28 -2.35
CA GLY A 148 -25.57 -18.54 -1.25
C GLY A 148 -26.78 -19.28 -0.66
N ALA A 149 -26.88 -19.39 0.67
CA ALA A 149 -27.99 -20.11 1.30
C ALA A 149 -29.35 -19.43 1.11
N LYS A 150 -29.37 -18.14 0.74
CA LYS A 150 -30.59 -17.38 0.45
C LYS A 150 -30.71 -17.03 -1.03
N GLY A 151 -29.91 -17.66 -1.89
CA GLY A 151 -29.90 -17.37 -3.33
C GLY A 151 -29.16 -16.10 -3.70
N GLU A 152 -28.18 -15.67 -2.89
CA GLU A 152 -27.27 -14.58 -3.21
C GLU A 152 -26.53 -14.84 -4.53
N SER A 153 -26.29 -13.79 -5.32
CA SER A 153 -25.63 -13.88 -6.62
C SER A 153 -24.73 -12.69 -6.92
N GLY A 154 -23.83 -12.87 -7.89
CA GLY A 154 -22.84 -11.88 -8.30
C GLY A 154 -22.04 -11.34 -7.12
N ILE A 155 -21.89 -10.01 -7.05
CA ILE A 155 -21.10 -9.37 -5.99
C ILE A 155 -21.62 -9.65 -4.57
N ALA A 156 -22.93 -9.91 -4.41
CA ALA A 156 -23.48 -10.26 -3.10
C ALA A 156 -22.99 -11.64 -2.63
N LEU A 157 -22.86 -12.60 -3.56
CA LEU A 157 -22.27 -13.90 -3.27
C LEU A 157 -20.75 -13.75 -3.04
N ASP A 158 -20.05 -12.97 -3.83
CA ASP A 158 -18.60 -12.76 -3.69
C ASP A 158 -18.23 -12.13 -2.34
N ARG A 159 -19.08 -11.28 -1.76
CA ARG A 159 -18.90 -10.76 -0.39
C ARG A 159 -18.95 -11.86 0.68
N LEU A 160 -19.80 -12.87 0.51
CA LEU A 160 -19.84 -14.04 1.39
C LEU A 160 -18.61 -14.93 1.17
N LEU A 161 -18.24 -15.17 -0.10
CA LEU A 161 -17.07 -15.97 -0.46
C LEU A 161 -15.77 -15.35 0.04
N PHE A 162 -15.65 -14.03 0.01
CA PHE A 162 -14.54 -13.28 0.63
C PHE A 162 -14.42 -13.58 2.13
N CYS A 163 -15.55 -13.54 2.85
CA CYS A 163 -15.56 -13.82 4.29
C CYS A 163 -15.19 -15.28 4.59
N LEU A 164 -15.74 -16.22 3.83
CA LEU A 164 -15.37 -17.64 3.90
C LEU A 164 -13.86 -17.82 3.67
N ARG A 165 -13.33 -17.29 2.57
CA ARG A 165 -11.94 -17.43 2.20
C ARG A 165 -11.02 -16.85 3.27
N LYS A 166 -11.27 -15.62 3.74
CA LYS A 166 -10.47 -14.98 4.79
C LYS A 166 -10.46 -15.82 6.07
N ARG A 167 -11.62 -16.32 6.52
CA ARG A 167 -11.69 -17.15 7.73
C ARG A 167 -10.97 -18.48 7.57
N VAL A 168 -11.09 -19.12 6.40
CA VAL A 168 -10.37 -20.36 6.09
C VAL A 168 -8.85 -20.11 6.07
N GLU A 169 -8.38 -19.12 5.33
CA GLU A 169 -6.95 -18.81 5.20
C GLU A 169 -6.31 -18.37 6.55
N HIS A 170 -7.10 -17.84 7.48
CA HIS A 170 -6.62 -17.48 8.83
C HIS A 170 -6.54 -18.67 9.79
N SER A 171 -7.41 -19.67 9.63
CA SER A 171 -7.58 -20.76 10.60
C SER A 171 -6.98 -22.08 10.15
N LEU A 172 -6.74 -22.25 8.85
CA LEU A 172 -6.31 -23.50 8.22
C LEU A 172 -5.12 -23.26 7.30
N GLU A 173 -4.32 -24.30 7.06
CA GLU A 173 -3.24 -24.28 6.07
C GLU A 173 -3.81 -24.49 4.66
N VAL A 174 -4.57 -23.50 4.19
CA VAL A 174 -5.25 -23.50 2.89
C VAL A 174 -5.00 -22.18 2.21
N TYR A 175 -4.88 -22.21 0.89
CA TYR A 175 -4.83 -21.00 0.07
C TYR A 175 -5.81 -21.11 -1.10
N PHE A 176 -6.57 -20.05 -1.35
CA PHE A 176 -7.42 -19.96 -2.53
C PHE A 176 -6.86 -18.89 -3.49
N PRO A 177 -6.31 -19.26 -4.65
CA PRO A 177 -5.96 -18.32 -5.72
C PRO A 177 -7.14 -17.43 -6.10
N SER A 178 -8.34 -18.01 -6.12
CA SER A 178 -9.62 -17.34 -6.28
C SER A 178 -10.72 -18.16 -5.60
N LEU A 179 -11.77 -17.49 -5.14
CA LEU A 179 -13.05 -18.07 -4.78
C LEU A 179 -14.11 -17.01 -5.07
N SER A 180 -14.71 -17.07 -6.26
CA SER A 180 -15.59 -16.03 -6.81
C SER A 180 -16.70 -16.67 -7.65
N SER A 181 -17.77 -15.93 -7.88
CA SER A 181 -18.85 -16.23 -8.82
C SER A 181 -18.59 -15.74 -10.25
N GLN A 182 -17.48 -15.02 -10.47
CA GLN A 182 -17.13 -14.43 -11.75
C GLN A 182 -15.85 -15.02 -12.35
N THR A 183 -14.79 -15.14 -11.56
CA THR A 183 -13.45 -15.48 -12.06
C THR A 183 -12.88 -16.73 -11.40
N ILE A 184 -12.00 -17.41 -12.12
CA ILE A 184 -11.21 -18.53 -11.60
C ILE A 184 -9.75 -18.39 -12.03
N VAL A 185 -8.83 -18.73 -11.12
CA VAL A 185 -7.39 -18.60 -11.31
C VAL A 185 -6.71 -19.95 -11.29
N TYR A 186 -6.06 -20.32 -12.40
CA TYR A 186 -5.17 -21.47 -12.51
C TYR A 186 -3.74 -20.95 -12.42
N LYS A 187 -3.02 -21.31 -11.36
CA LYS A 187 -1.64 -20.86 -11.16
C LYS A 187 -0.81 -21.84 -10.36
N GLY A 188 0.49 -21.72 -10.47
CA GLY A 188 1.40 -22.52 -9.68
C GLY A 188 2.86 -22.19 -9.91
N MET A 189 3.73 -22.94 -9.25
CA MET A 189 5.18 -22.87 -9.45
C MET A 189 5.57 -23.60 -10.75
N LEU A 190 5.30 -22.94 -11.87
CA LEU A 190 5.34 -23.48 -13.22
C LEU A 190 6.15 -22.52 -14.12
N THR A 191 6.83 -23.06 -15.14
CA THR A 191 7.33 -22.26 -16.27
C THR A 191 6.16 -21.85 -17.16
N THR A 192 6.35 -20.87 -18.05
CA THR A 192 5.23 -20.37 -18.88
C THR A 192 4.66 -21.45 -19.81
N GLY A 193 5.51 -22.38 -20.27
CA GLY A 193 5.13 -23.49 -21.14
C GLY A 193 4.43 -24.65 -20.41
N GLN A 194 4.58 -24.76 -19.09
CA GLN A 194 4.00 -25.87 -18.31
C GLN A 194 2.53 -25.66 -17.94
N LEU A 195 2.03 -24.41 -17.92
CA LEU A 195 0.71 -24.10 -17.35
C LEU A 195 -0.45 -24.89 -17.98
N GLU A 196 -0.52 -24.88 -19.32
CA GLU A 196 -1.57 -25.57 -20.08
C GLU A 196 -1.49 -27.09 -19.90
N GLU A 197 -0.28 -27.64 -19.85
CA GLU A 197 -0.08 -29.08 -19.67
C GLU A 197 -0.35 -29.53 -18.25
N PHE A 198 0.03 -28.73 -17.24
CA PHE A 198 -0.16 -29.05 -15.84
C PHE A 198 -1.64 -29.02 -15.45
N PHE A 199 -2.44 -28.12 -16.02
CA PHE A 199 -3.90 -28.05 -15.85
C PHE A 199 -4.62 -28.39 -17.16
N PRO A 200 -4.87 -29.68 -17.46
CA PRO A 200 -5.45 -30.12 -18.73
C PRO A 200 -6.81 -29.50 -19.09
N ASP A 201 -7.55 -29.01 -18.09
CA ASP A 201 -8.79 -28.25 -18.29
C ASP A 201 -8.58 -27.07 -19.25
N LEU A 202 -7.42 -26.41 -19.19
CA LEU A 202 -7.10 -25.25 -20.04
C LEU A 202 -6.99 -25.60 -21.53
N SER A 203 -6.85 -26.88 -21.89
CA SER A 203 -6.86 -27.34 -23.29
C SER A 203 -8.26 -27.76 -23.78
N ASP A 204 -9.26 -27.84 -22.90
CA ASP A 204 -10.63 -28.21 -23.31
C ASP A 204 -11.31 -27.04 -24.02
N GLN A 205 -11.85 -27.29 -25.22
CA GLN A 205 -12.51 -26.27 -26.04
C GLN A 205 -13.74 -25.65 -25.39
N ARG A 206 -14.32 -26.30 -24.36
CA ARG A 206 -15.44 -25.78 -23.58
C ARG A 206 -15.00 -24.76 -22.53
N VAL A 207 -13.70 -24.73 -22.18
CA VAL A 207 -13.12 -23.66 -21.37
C VAL A 207 -12.99 -22.41 -22.24
N ALA A 208 -14.09 -21.65 -22.28
CA ALA A 208 -14.25 -20.44 -23.05
C ALA A 208 -14.41 -19.25 -22.11
N SER A 209 -13.79 -18.13 -22.44
CA SER A 209 -13.85 -16.90 -21.66
C SER A 209 -13.81 -15.67 -22.58
N PRO A 210 -14.47 -14.56 -22.24
CA PRO A 210 -14.37 -13.33 -23.03
C PRO A 210 -13.09 -12.52 -22.71
N LEU A 211 -12.39 -12.88 -21.63
CA LEU A 211 -11.12 -12.30 -21.23
C LEU A 211 -10.19 -13.34 -20.62
N ALA A 212 -8.90 -13.09 -20.69
CA ALA A 212 -7.89 -13.89 -20.00
C ALA A 212 -6.71 -13.00 -19.60
N LEU A 213 -6.28 -13.14 -18.35
CA LEU A 213 -5.14 -12.41 -17.79
C LEU A 213 -4.05 -13.42 -17.40
N VAL A 214 -2.87 -13.30 -17.99
CA VAL A 214 -1.73 -14.19 -17.74
C VAL A 214 -0.56 -13.44 -17.14
N HIS A 215 0.23 -14.16 -16.36
CA HIS A 215 1.43 -13.62 -15.75
C HIS A 215 2.54 -14.67 -15.62
N SER A 216 3.78 -14.23 -15.84
CA SER A 216 5.01 -14.99 -15.59
C SER A 216 5.83 -14.28 -14.52
N ARG A 217 6.13 -14.97 -13.42
CA ARG A 217 6.87 -14.43 -12.26
C ARG A 217 8.37 -14.61 -12.42
N PHE A 218 9.13 -13.63 -11.91
CA PHE A 218 10.55 -13.73 -11.62
C PHE A 218 10.76 -13.32 -10.17
N SER A 219 11.33 -14.21 -9.36
CA SER A 219 11.64 -13.97 -7.96
C SER A 219 13.13 -13.72 -7.79
N THR A 220 13.47 -12.90 -6.80
CA THR A 220 14.86 -12.74 -6.34
C THR A 220 15.33 -13.85 -5.38
N ASN A 221 14.45 -14.79 -5.04
CA ASN A 221 14.76 -15.94 -4.18
C ASN A 221 14.49 -17.28 -4.88
N THR A 222 15.12 -18.34 -4.38
CA THR A 222 14.95 -19.71 -4.88
C THR A 222 13.99 -20.54 -4.01
N PHE A 223 13.23 -19.91 -3.10
CA PHE A 223 12.38 -20.65 -2.18
C PHE A 223 11.04 -20.98 -2.83
N PRO A 224 10.64 -22.25 -2.89
CA PRO A 224 9.48 -22.65 -3.65
C PRO A 224 8.18 -22.31 -2.91
N SER A 225 7.26 -21.62 -3.58
CA SER A 225 5.97 -21.22 -3.00
C SER A 225 4.89 -21.08 -4.08
N TRP A 226 3.98 -22.06 -4.14
CA TRP A 226 2.85 -22.08 -5.08
C TRP A 226 1.90 -20.87 -4.93
N PRO A 227 1.55 -20.40 -3.71
CA PRO A 227 0.64 -19.26 -3.54
C PRO A 227 1.13 -17.93 -4.12
N LEU A 228 2.46 -17.74 -4.22
CA LEU A 228 3.06 -16.47 -4.69
C LEU A 228 3.03 -16.30 -6.22
N ALA A 229 2.70 -17.35 -6.96
CA ALA A 229 2.43 -17.21 -8.38
C ALA A 229 1.28 -16.23 -8.61
N HIS A 230 1.29 -15.56 -9.75
CA HIS A 230 0.22 -14.68 -10.21
C HIS A 230 -0.59 -15.38 -11.31
N PRO A 231 -1.78 -14.88 -11.68
CA PRO A 231 -2.50 -13.74 -11.11
C PRO A 231 -2.93 -13.92 -9.63
N TYR A 232 -3.25 -12.81 -8.98
CA TYR A 232 -4.02 -12.79 -7.75
C TYR A 232 -5.53 -12.70 -8.08
N ARG A 233 -6.39 -12.34 -7.12
CA ARG A 233 -7.85 -12.48 -7.27
C ARG A 233 -8.40 -11.48 -8.28
N TYR A 234 -7.86 -10.26 -8.27
CA TYR A 234 -8.28 -9.18 -9.15
C TYR A 234 -7.13 -8.68 -10.02
N ILE A 235 -5.87 -8.87 -9.62
CA ILE A 235 -4.72 -8.26 -10.32
C ILE A 235 -3.70 -9.24 -10.86
N ALA A 236 -2.96 -8.79 -11.87
CA ALA A 236 -1.59 -9.20 -12.15
C ALA A 236 -0.71 -7.95 -12.18
N HIS A 237 0.30 -7.93 -11.33
CA HIS A 237 1.18 -6.78 -11.13
C HIS A 237 2.56 -7.06 -11.69
N ASN A 238 3.02 -6.13 -12.54
CA ASN A 238 4.36 -6.11 -13.06
C ASN A 238 5.15 -4.96 -12.45
N GLY A 239 6.02 -5.25 -11.46
CA GLY A 239 6.80 -4.22 -10.79
C GLY A 239 6.97 -4.49 -9.31
N GLU A 240 7.28 -3.45 -8.53
CA GLU A 240 7.52 -3.52 -7.08
C GLU A 240 6.86 -2.33 -6.38
N ILE A 241 6.11 -2.59 -5.31
CA ILE A 241 5.54 -1.53 -4.47
C ILE A 241 6.54 -1.18 -3.36
N ASN A 242 7.29 -0.10 -3.53
CA ASN A 242 8.37 0.30 -2.63
C ASN A 242 7.87 0.88 -1.28
N THR A 243 6.58 1.27 -1.22
CA THR A 243 5.91 1.81 -0.03
C THR A 243 5.22 0.74 0.84
N VAL A 244 5.29 -0.53 0.44
CA VAL A 244 4.47 -1.62 1.00
C VAL A 244 4.49 -1.73 2.54
N LYS A 245 5.63 -1.48 3.20
CA LYS A 245 5.72 -1.55 4.67
C LYS A 245 4.84 -0.48 5.33
N GLY A 246 4.83 0.74 4.79
CA GLY A 246 3.97 1.83 5.25
C GLY A 246 2.50 1.48 5.02
N ASN A 247 2.17 1.06 3.80
CA ASN A 247 0.78 0.75 3.41
C ASN A 247 0.17 -0.38 4.27
N ARG A 248 0.96 -1.43 4.57
CA ARG A 248 0.55 -2.51 5.49
C ARG A 248 0.25 -1.99 6.90
N ASN A 249 1.10 -1.12 7.42
CA ASN A 249 0.94 -0.57 8.77
C ASN A 249 -0.29 0.34 8.85
N TRP A 250 -0.50 1.18 7.84
CA TRP A 250 -1.69 2.03 7.75
C TRP A 250 -2.96 1.21 7.59
N MET A 251 -2.98 0.20 6.72
CA MET A 251 -4.13 -0.68 6.59
C MET A 251 -4.45 -1.39 7.92
N ARG A 252 -3.43 -1.86 8.64
CA ARG A 252 -3.62 -2.45 9.98
C ARG A 252 -4.16 -1.45 11.00
N ALA A 253 -3.78 -0.17 10.91
CA ALA A 253 -4.34 0.87 11.77
C ALA A 253 -5.81 1.17 11.39
N ARG A 254 -6.15 1.13 10.09
CA ARG A 254 -7.50 1.36 9.55
C ARG A 254 -8.50 0.26 9.91
N GLU A 255 -8.05 -0.97 10.19
CA GLU A 255 -8.92 -2.07 10.65
C GLU A 255 -9.80 -1.66 11.85
N ALA A 256 -9.32 -0.76 12.70
CA ALA A 256 -10.06 -0.20 13.83
C ALA A 256 -11.35 0.54 13.44
N LEU A 257 -11.35 1.16 12.26
CA LEU A 257 -12.42 2.01 11.73
C LEU A 257 -13.28 1.29 10.69
N LEU A 258 -12.87 0.10 10.23
CA LEU A 258 -13.57 -0.62 9.18
C LEU A 258 -14.96 -1.05 9.64
N ALA A 259 -15.96 -0.51 8.95
CA ALA A 259 -17.34 -0.94 9.01
C ALA A 259 -17.90 -1.01 7.59
N SER A 260 -18.82 -1.93 7.33
CA SER A 260 -19.46 -2.08 6.03
C SER A 260 -20.90 -2.53 6.22
N ASP A 261 -21.82 -1.89 5.48
CA ASP A 261 -23.22 -2.31 5.41
C ASP A 261 -23.43 -3.43 4.37
N VAL A 262 -22.50 -3.56 3.42
CA VAL A 262 -22.64 -4.47 2.28
C VAL A 262 -21.91 -5.79 2.49
N ILE A 263 -20.77 -5.79 3.20
CA ILE A 263 -20.11 -7.02 3.63
C ILE A 263 -20.79 -7.46 4.94
N PRO A 264 -21.48 -8.61 4.98
CA PRO A 264 -22.30 -8.98 6.13
C PRO A 264 -21.45 -9.29 7.36
N GLY A 265 -22.03 -9.10 8.55
CA GLY A 265 -21.42 -9.45 9.84
C GLY A 265 -20.30 -8.51 10.30
N ASP A 266 -19.75 -8.78 11.49
CA ASP A 266 -18.62 -7.99 12.04
C ASP A 266 -17.34 -8.29 11.24
N LEU A 267 -16.72 -7.26 10.66
CA LEU A 267 -15.47 -7.38 9.89
C LEU A 267 -14.29 -7.85 10.74
N LYS A 268 -14.34 -7.74 12.07
CA LYS A 268 -13.27 -8.27 12.95
C LYS A 268 -12.99 -9.75 12.73
N ARG A 269 -13.97 -10.53 12.27
CA ARG A 269 -13.79 -11.96 11.99
C ARG A 269 -12.93 -12.24 10.75
N VAL A 270 -12.75 -11.25 9.86
CA VAL A 270 -11.94 -11.36 8.64
C VAL A 270 -10.61 -10.62 8.76
N PHE A 271 -10.25 -10.11 9.95
CA PHE A 271 -8.95 -9.49 10.20
C PHE A 271 -7.87 -10.54 10.51
N PRO A 272 -6.60 -10.29 10.13
CA PRO A 272 -6.12 -9.10 9.42
C PRO A 272 -6.52 -9.07 7.93
N ILE A 273 -6.77 -7.89 7.38
CA ILE A 273 -7.09 -7.73 5.96
C ILE A 273 -5.85 -8.01 5.10
N VAL A 274 -4.69 -7.55 5.52
CA VAL A 274 -3.44 -7.85 4.80
C VAL A 274 -2.74 -9.02 5.48
N SER A 275 -2.53 -10.09 4.73
CA SER A 275 -1.91 -11.31 5.23
C SER A 275 -0.46 -11.08 5.64
N ALA A 276 -0.07 -11.63 6.79
CA ALA A 276 1.31 -11.57 7.25
C ALA A 276 2.22 -12.41 6.32
N GLY A 277 3.25 -11.79 5.77
CA GLY A 277 4.23 -12.49 4.92
C GLY A 277 3.79 -12.74 3.47
N GLY A 278 2.69 -12.13 3.00
CA GLY A 278 2.38 -12.07 1.56
C GLY A 278 3.40 -11.21 0.79
N SER A 279 3.44 -11.35 -0.54
CA SER A 279 4.20 -10.41 -1.39
C SER A 279 3.57 -9.01 -1.37
N ASP A 280 4.28 -8.04 -1.90
CA ASP A 280 3.77 -6.68 -2.06
C ASP A 280 2.47 -6.62 -2.89
N SER A 281 2.45 -7.39 -3.96
CA SER A 281 1.34 -7.56 -4.90
C SER A 281 0.16 -8.26 -4.25
N ALA A 282 0.40 -9.26 -3.40
CA ALA A 282 -0.66 -9.90 -2.61
C ALA A 282 -1.33 -8.88 -1.68
N SER A 283 -0.54 -8.06 -0.99
CA SER A 283 -1.07 -7.02 -0.11
C SER A 283 -1.88 -5.97 -0.85
N PHE A 284 -1.47 -5.60 -2.07
CA PHE A 284 -2.26 -4.70 -2.92
C PHE A 284 -3.59 -5.35 -3.31
N ASP A 285 -3.57 -6.60 -3.78
CA ASP A 285 -4.78 -7.33 -4.19
C ASP A 285 -5.80 -7.47 -3.04
N GLU A 286 -5.34 -7.76 -1.82
CA GLU A 286 -6.20 -7.90 -0.65
C GLU A 286 -6.91 -6.59 -0.26
N VAL A 287 -6.21 -5.45 -0.39
CA VAL A 287 -6.81 -4.13 -0.12
C VAL A 287 -7.74 -3.74 -1.26
N LEU A 288 -7.35 -3.99 -2.51
CA LEU A 288 -8.20 -3.74 -3.68
C LEU A 288 -9.52 -4.53 -3.59
N GLU A 289 -9.44 -5.81 -3.24
CA GLU A 289 -10.58 -6.69 -3.04
C GLU A 289 -11.51 -6.15 -1.95
N LEU A 290 -10.96 -5.70 -0.81
CA LEU A 290 -11.76 -5.08 0.26
C LEU A 290 -12.48 -3.82 -0.25
N LEU A 291 -11.80 -2.94 -0.98
CA LEU A 291 -12.38 -1.70 -1.50
C LEU A 291 -13.49 -1.96 -2.53
N TYR A 292 -13.27 -2.94 -3.43
CA TYR A 292 -14.23 -3.35 -4.44
C TYR A 292 -15.47 -3.99 -3.80
N LEU A 293 -15.29 -5.02 -2.99
CA LEU A 293 -16.40 -5.70 -2.30
C LEU A 293 -17.09 -4.79 -1.29
N GLY A 294 -16.37 -3.81 -0.75
CA GLY A 294 -16.89 -2.74 0.10
C GLY A 294 -17.79 -1.73 -0.60
N GLY A 295 -17.88 -1.76 -1.94
CA GLY A 295 -18.87 -1.00 -2.72
C GLY A 295 -18.30 -0.04 -3.76
N ARG A 296 -16.98 0.07 -3.91
CA ARG A 296 -16.39 0.87 -4.99
C ARG A 296 -16.36 0.10 -6.30
N SER A 297 -16.45 0.81 -7.42
CA SER A 297 -16.09 0.21 -8.71
C SER A 297 -14.60 -0.10 -8.75
N LEU A 298 -14.20 -1.09 -9.57
CA LEU A 298 -12.80 -1.48 -9.68
C LEU A 298 -11.92 -0.31 -10.20
N PRO A 299 -12.33 0.48 -11.21
CA PRO A 299 -11.60 1.69 -11.62
C PRO A 299 -11.43 2.72 -10.48
N HIS A 300 -12.45 2.91 -9.64
CA HIS A 300 -12.38 3.83 -8.50
C HIS A 300 -11.34 3.36 -7.49
N ALA A 301 -11.39 2.10 -7.07
CA ALA A 301 -10.43 1.55 -6.12
C ALA A 301 -8.99 1.61 -6.67
N MET A 302 -8.80 1.34 -7.97
CA MET A 302 -7.50 1.47 -8.63
C MET A 302 -6.97 2.91 -8.63
N LEU A 303 -7.78 3.92 -8.98
CA LEU A 303 -7.35 5.32 -8.96
C LEU A 303 -7.15 5.88 -7.54
N MET A 304 -7.77 5.27 -6.53
CA MET A 304 -7.54 5.59 -5.13
C MET A 304 -6.19 5.04 -4.64
N MET A 305 -5.85 3.80 -5.02
CA MET A 305 -4.59 3.16 -4.62
C MET A 305 -3.38 3.63 -5.45
N ILE A 306 -3.57 3.87 -6.75
CA ILE A 306 -2.55 4.35 -7.70
C ILE A 306 -3.05 5.66 -8.33
N PRO A 307 -3.05 6.78 -7.59
CA PRO A 307 -3.46 8.07 -8.11
C PRO A 307 -2.45 8.61 -9.12
N GLU A 308 -2.93 9.37 -10.11
CA GLU A 308 -2.04 10.16 -10.98
C GLU A 308 -1.41 11.31 -10.21
N ALA A 309 -0.24 11.80 -10.64
CA ALA A 309 0.38 12.98 -10.05
C ALA A 309 -0.52 14.21 -10.28
N TRP A 310 -1.08 14.76 -9.20
CA TRP A 310 -2.15 15.76 -9.28
C TRP A 310 -1.78 17.07 -8.57
N GLU A 311 -0.97 17.00 -7.51
CA GLU A 311 -0.63 18.10 -6.62
C GLU A 311 -0.06 19.28 -7.42
N ASN A 312 0.98 19.02 -8.21
CA ASN A 312 1.72 20.03 -8.97
C ASN A 312 1.18 20.25 -10.41
N ASN A 313 0.07 19.60 -10.81
CA ASN A 313 -0.46 19.70 -12.18
C ASN A 313 -1.42 20.88 -12.38
N ALA A 314 -0.89 22.08 -12.61
CA ALA A 314 -1.69 23.30 -12.76
C ALA A 314 -2.76 23.27 -13.88
N SER A 315 -2.62 22.37 -14.88
CA SER A 315 -3.56 22.22 -15.99
C SER A 315 -4.68 21.19 -15.75
N MET A 316 -4.67 20.51 -14.60
CA MET A 316 -5.67 19.50 -14.27
C MET A 316 -7.06 20.13 -14.07
N ASP A 317 -8.08 19.45 -14.56
CA ASP A 317 -9.48 19.81 -14.32
C ASP A 317 -9.77 19.95 -12.80
N PRO A 318 -10.45 21.03 -12.35
CA PRO A 318 -10.69 21.26 -10.92
C PRO A 318 -11.50 20.16 -10.23
N ALA A 319 -12.49 19.55 -10.90
CA ALA A 319 -13.27 18.47 -10.31
C ALA A 319 -12.41 17.23 -10.12
N ARG A 320 -11.56 16.92 -11.10
CA ARG A 320 -10.58 15.84 -11.01
C ARG A 320 -9.54 16.07 -9.90
N ARG A 321 -9.03 17.29 -9.78
CA ARG A 321 -8.12 17.68 -8.69
C ARG A 321 -8.79 17.49 -7.33
N ALA A 322 -10.05 17.89 -7.20
CA ALA A 322 -10.82 17.72 -5.96
C ALA A 322 -11.04 16.24 -5.62
N PHE A 323 -11.30 15.39 -6.62
CA PHE A 323 -11.39 13.95 -6.44
C PHE A 323 -10.10 13.39 -5.82
N TYR A 324 -8.93 13.71 -6.38
CA TYR A 324 -7.65 13.21 -5.84
C TYR A 324 -7.33 13.81 -4.46
N ALA A 325 -7.57 15.10 -4.26
CA ALA A 325 -7.38 15.75 -2.97
C ALA A 325 -8.21 15.07 -1.86
N PHE A 326 -9.47 14.77 -2.14
CA PHE A 326 -10.33 14.05 -1.19
C PHE A 326 -9.79 12.65 -0.88
N HIS A 327 -9.37 11.88 -1.90
CA HIS A 327 -8.87 10.53 -1.71
C HIS A 327 -7.50 10.50 -1.02
N SER A 328 -6.67 11.53 -1.17
CA SER A 328 -5.40 11.64 -0.42
C SER A 328 -5.60 11.79 1.10
N SER A 329 -6.77 12.27 1.56
CA SER A 329 -7.12 12.27 3.00
C SER A 329 -7.53 10.90 3.50
N LEU A 330 -7.87 9.97 2.60
CA LEU A 330 -8.38 8.64 2.92
C LEU A 330 -7.35 7.52 2.78
N MET A 331 -6.39 7.65 1.87
CA MET A 331 -5.43 6.60 1.59
C MET A 331 -4.16 7.18 0.97
N GLU A 332 -3.05 6.72 1.52
CA GLU A 332 -1.72 6.93 0.97
C GLU A 332 -1.52 6.11 -0.33
N PRO A 333 -0.80 6.64 -1.33
CA PRO A 333 -0.54 5.92 -2.57
C PRO A 333 0.26 4.63 -2.35
N TRP A 334 -0.13 3.58 -3.07
CA TRP A 334 0.65 2.34 -3.19
C TRP A 334 1.67 2.51 -4.31
N ASP A 335 2.76 3.21 -3.97
CA ASP A 335 3.77 3.67 -4.93
C ASP A 335 4.90 2.65 -5.18
N GLY A 336 5.59 2.87 -6.30
CA GLY A 336 6.66 2.03 -6.84
C GLY A 336 6.45 1.77 -8.34
N PRO A 337 7.46 1.24 -9.06
CA PRO A 337 7.27 0.85 -10.46
C PRO A 337 6.14 -0.15 -10.56
N ALA A 338 5.10 0.15 -11.33
CA ALA A 338 3.95 -0.73 -11.41
C ALA A 338 3.27 -0.63 -12.78
N CYS A 339 3.02 -1.79 -13.39
CA CYS A 339 1.96 -1.97 -14.37
C CYS A 339 0.99 -3.00 -13.77
N VAL A 340 -0.14 -2.52 -13.27
CA VAL A 340 -1.17 -3.36 -12.65
C VAL A 340 -2.29 -3.56 -13.65
N THR A 341 -2.42 -4.79 -14.13
CA THR A 341 -3.59 -5.23 -14.90
C THR A 341 -4.61 -5.81 -13.93
N PHE A 342 -5.89 -5.46 -14.09
CA PHE A 342 -6.94 -5.82 -13.15
C PHE A 342 -8.23 -6.24 -13.86
N THR A 343 -9.04 -7.07 -13.21
CA THR A 343 -10.36 -7.47 -13.71
C THR A 343 -11.28 -7.96 -12.59
N ASP A 344 -12.58 -7.73 -12.74
CA ASP A 344 -13.65 -8.35 -11.93
C ASP A 344 -14.43 -9.42 -12.73
N GLY A 345 -13.93 -9.79 -13.91
CA GLY A 345 -14.63 -10.68 -14.83
C GLY A 345 -15.55 -9.96 -15.82
N HIS A 346 -16.05 -8.75 -15.52
CA HIS A 346 -16.90 -7.94 -16.41
C HIS A 346 -16.13 -6.84 -17.13
N GLN A 347 -15.17 -6.26 -16.43
CA GLN A 347 -14.24 -5.27 -16.98
C GLN A 347 -12.82 -5.79 -16.84
N VAL A 348 -11.95 -5.38 -17.74
CA VAL A 348 -10.52 -5.65 -17.65
C VAL A 348 -9.74 -4.43 -18.07
N GLY A 349 -8.77 -4.04 -17.25
CA GLY A 349 -8.04 -2.80 -17.45
C GLY A 349 -6.61 -2.89 -16.95
N ALA A 350 -5.87 -1.82 -17.18
CA ALA A 350 -4.53 -1.67 -16.65
C ALA A 350 -4.24 -0.21 -16.32
N VAL A 351 -3.45 0.00 -15.28
CA VAL A 351 -2.94 1.31 -14.87
C VAL A 351 -1.42 1.21 -14.66
N LEU A 352 -0.73 2.29 -15.00
CA LEU A 352 0.68 2.45 -14.65
C LEU A 352 0.82 3.25 -13.37
N ASP A 353 1.94 3.07 -12.68
CA ASP A 353 2.37 3.97 -11.63
C ASP A 353 2.46 5.43 -12.14
N ARG A 354 2.49 6.38 -11.20
CA ARG A 354 2.50 7.82 -11.48
C ARG A 354 3.64 8.27 -12.39
N ASN A 355 4.73 7.50 -12.47
CA ASN A 355 5.93 7.77 -13.27
C ASN A 355 5.99 6.94 -14.56
N GLY A 356 5.15 5.90 -14.69
CA GLY A 356 5.12 4.98 -15.81
C GLY A 356 6.43 4.22 -16.00
N LEU A 357 6.95 3.66 -14.91
CA LEU A 357 8.27 3.01 -14.88
C LEU A 357 8.27 1.61 -15.53
N ARG A 358 7.09 1.08 -15.88
CA ARG A 358 6.93 -0.24 -16.50
C ARG A 358 6.24 -0.15 -17.88
N PRO A 359 6.66 -0.96 -18.86
CA PRO A 359 6.10 -0.91 -20.19
C PRO A 359 4.74 -1.61 -20.25
N SER A 360 3.79 -1.01 -20.97
CA SER A 360 2.52 -1.65 -21.32
C SER A 360 2.04 -1.12 -22.67
N ARG A 361 1.72 -2.04 -23.59
CA ARG A 361 1.31 -1.74 -24.96
C ARG A 361 0.04 -2.50 -25.30
N PHE A 362 -0.84 -1.87 -26.08
CA PHE A 362 -2.12 -2.49 -26.46
C PHE A 362 -2.39 -2.40 -27.96
N TRP A 363 -2.97 -3.45 -28.52
CA TRP A 363 -3.45 -3.56 -29.89
C TRP A 363 -4.95 -3.90 -29.88
N VAL A 364 -5.69 -3.34 -30.83
CA VAL A 364 -7.10 -3.63 -31.08
C VAL A 364 -7.25 -4.00 -32.54
N THR A 365 -7.96 -5.08 -32.82
CA THR A 365 -8.23 -5.57 -34.18
C THR A 365 -9.67 -5.25 -34.63
N ASP A 366 -9.93 -5.36 -35.92
CA ASP A 366 -11.23 -5.12 -36.55
C ASP A 366 -12.31 -6.13 -36.16
N ASP A 367 -11.92 -7.36 -35.82
CA ASP A 367 -12.79 -8.40 -35.24
C ASP A 367 -13.01 -8.26 -33.73
N GLY A 368 -12.47 -7.20 -33.12
CA GLY A 368 -12.72 -6.84 -31.73
C GLY A 368 -11.84 -7.55 -30.70
N LEU A 369 -10.72 -8.16 -31.10
CA LEU A 369 -9.71 -8.63 -30.14
C LEU A 369 -8.97 -7.42 -29.55
N VAL A 370 -8.80 -7.43 -28.23
CA VAL A 370 -7.96 -6.48 -27.50
C VAL A 370 -6.83 -7.26 -26.84
N LEU A 371 -5.59 -6.90 -27.17
CA LEU A 371 -4.39 -7.44 -26.55
C LEU A 371 -3.69 -6.31 -25.83
N LEU A 372 -3.40 -6.48 -24.53
CA LEU A 372 -2.51 -5.63 -23.76
C LEU A 372 -1.38 -6.48 -23.19
N ALA A 373 -0.13 -6.06 -23.37
CA ALA A 373 1.01 -6.82 -22.86
C ALA A 373 2.20 -5.92 -22.51
N SER A 374 3.10 -6.47 -21.70
CA SER A 374 4.38 -5.84 -21.36
C SER A 374 5.26 -5.59 -22.60
N GLU A 375 5.07 -6.37 -23.65
CA GLU A 375 5.82 -6.30 -24.91
C GLU A 375 4.91 -6.40 -26.14
N VAL A 376 5.45 -6.03 -27.29
CA VAL A 376 4.83 -6.27 -28.60
C VAL A 376 5.33 -7.59 -29.18
N GLY A 377 4.51 -8.23 -30.01
CA GLY A 377 4.88 -9.50 -30.66
C GLY A 377 4.60 -10.74 -29.83
N VAL A 378 3.83 -10.63 -28.75
CA VAL A 378 3.39 -11.80 -27.96
C VAL A 378 2.33 -12.65 -28.69
N LEU A 379 1.71 -12.10 -29.73
CA LEU A 379 0.80 -12.80 -30.64
C LEU A 379 1.12 -12.43 -32.10
N ASP A 380 0.95 -13.38 -33.00
CA ASP A 380 1.06 -13.16 -34.44
C ASP A 380 -0.26 -12.62 -35.00
N ILE A 381 -0.44 -11.30 -34.89
CA ILE A 381 -1.64 -10.60 -35.38
C ILE A 381 -1.34 -9.98 -36.75
N PRO A 382 -2.14 -10.29 -37.79
CA PRO A 382 -1.96 -9.69 -39.11
C PRO A 382 -1.99 -8.16 -39.04
N PRO A 383 -0.96 -7.44 -39.54
CA PRO A 383 -0.93 -5.97 -39.46
C PRO A 383 -2.13 -5.28 -40.11
N ALA A 384 -2.78 -5.93 -41.07
CA ALA A 384 -3.97 -5.43 -41.77
C ALA A 384 -5.24 -5.43 -40.90
N SER A 385 -5.34 -6.28 -39.86
CA SER A 385 -6.51 -6.31 -38.97
C SER A 385 -6.40 -5.31 -37.82
N VAL A 386 -5.21 -4.74 -37.55
CA VAL A 386 -5.00 -3.82 -36.41
C VAL A 386 -5.61 -2.44 -36.70
N VAL A 387 -6.68 -2.10 -35.98
CA VAL A 387 -7.39 -0.81 -36.09
C VAL A 387 -6.86 0.25 -35.11
N ARG A 388 -6.34 -0.16 -33.95
CA ARG A 388 -5.74 0.76 -32.95
C ARG A 388 -4.52 0.10 -32.33
N LYS A 389 -3.45 0.87 -32.14
CA LYS A 389 -2.28 0.46 -31.36
C LYS A 389 -1.79 1.63 -30.49
N GLY A 390 -1.34 1.33 -29.29
CA GLY A 390 -0.86 2.35 -28.37
C GLY A 390 -0.01 1.80 -27.23
N ARG A 391 0.34 2.71 -26.32
CA ARG A 391 1.00 2.40 -25.05
C ARG A 391 0.24 3.10 -23.92
N LEU A 392 0.28 2.51 -22.73
CA LEU A 392 -0.21 3.20 -21.54
C LEU A 392 0.75 4.34 -21.20
N GLN A 393 0.20 5.39 -20.62
CA GLN A 393 0.93 6.58 -20.20
C GLN A 393 0.80 6.74 -18.68
N PRO A 394 1.80 7.33 -18.00
CA PRO A 394 1.70 7.60 -16.57
C PRO A 394 0.40 8.34 -16.24
N GLY A 395 -0.28 7.89 -15.17
CA GLY A 395 -1.55 8.47 -14.73
C GLY A 395 -2.79 8.13 -15.56
N ARG A 396 -2.66 7.50 -16.74
CA ARG A 396 -3.82 7.10 -17.56
C ARG A 396 -4.24 5.65 -17.31
N MET A 397 -5.55 5.42 -17.25
CA MET A 397 -6.15 4.09 -17.19
C MET A 397 -6.55 3.60 -18.58
N PHE A 398 -6.26 2.34 -18.88
CA PHE A 398 -6.84 1.61 -20.00
C PHE A 398 -7.92 0.69 -19.46
N LEU A 399 -9.16 0.77 -19.97
CA LEU A 399 -10.27 -0.04 -19.49
C LEU A 399 -11.09 -0.59 -20.65
N VAL A 400 -11.30 -1.89 -20.68
CA VAL A 400 -12.22 -2.57 -21.57
C VAL A 400 -13.43 -3.00 -20.75
N ASP A 401 -14.61 -2.55 -21.17
CA ASP A 401 -15.88 -3.02 -20.64
C ASP A 401 -16.45 -4.07 -21.60
N ILE A 402 -16.44 -5.33 -21.16
CA ILE A 402 -16.88 -6.47 -21.98
C ILE A 402 -18.39 -6.44 -22.19
N GLU A 403 -19.14 -5.96 -21.20
CA GLU A 403 -20.60 -5.91 -21.24
C GLU A 403 -21.08 -4.79 -22.19
N GLN A 404 -20.35 -3.68 -22.25
CA GLN A 404 -20.60 -2.61 -23.22
C GLN A 404 -19.95 -2.86 -24.60
N GLY A 405 -19.05 -3.83 -24.70
CA GLY A 405 -18.34 -4.16 -25.94
C GLY A 405 -17.44 -3.04 -26.45
N ARG A 406 -16.85 -2.23 -25.55
CA ARG A 406 -16.02 -1.08 -25.93
C ARG A 406 -14.89 -0.81 -24.94
N ILE A 407 -13.91 -0.03 -25.41
CA ILE A 407 -12.89 0.58 -24.56
C ILE A 407 -13.47 1.87 -23.97
N ILE A 408 -13.40 2.03 -22.65
CA ILE A 408 -13.77 3.26 -21.96
C ILE A 408 -12.53 4.14 -21.90
N GLU A 409 -12.64 5.39 -22.37
CA GLU A 409 -11.48 6.30 -22.41
C GLU A 409 -11.18 6.89 -21.01
N ASP A 410 -9.90 7.18 -20.75
CA ASP A 410 -9.42 7.67 -19.44
C ASP A 410 -10.18 8.92 -18.96
N GLU A 411 -10.42 9.86 -19.88
CA GLU A 411 -11.14 11.09 -19.59
C GLU A 411 -12.60 10.85 -19.19
N GLU A 412 -13.27 9.82 -19.75
CA GLU A 412 -14.63 9.42 -19.39
C GLU A 412 -14.65 8.84 -17.97
N ILE A 413 -13.76 7.87 -17.68
CA ILE A 413 -13.64 7.22 -16.36
C ILE A 413 -13.44 8.28 -15.27
N LYS A 414 -12.49 9.18 -15.47
CA LYS A 414 -12.14 10.20 -14.46
C LYS A 414 -13.22 11.27 -14.32
N ALA A 415 -13.92 11.63 -15.39
CA ALA A 415 -15.03 12.59 -15.31
C ALA A 415 -16.21 12.02 -14.53
N ASP A 416 -16.57 10.77 -14.78
CA ASP A 416 -17.64 10.08 -14.06
C ASP A 416 -17.29 9.93 -12.58
N LEU A 417 -16.07 9.50 -12.26
CA LEU A 417 -15.63 9.36 -10.87
C LEU A 417 -15.51 10.71 -10.15
N ALA A 418 -15.01 11.76 -10.81
CA ALA A 418 -14.90 13.08 -10.21
C ALA A 418 -16.26 13.76 -9.98
N SER A 419 -17.30 13.36 -10.73
CA SER A 419 -18.67 13.87 -10.59
C SER A 419 -19.56 13.00 -9.70
N ALA A 420 -19.09 11.83 -9.26
CA ALA A 420 -19.84 10.90 -8.41
C ALA A 420 -20.24 11.50 -7.04
N ALA A 421 -19.51 12.51 -6.56
CA ALA A 421 -19.83 13.24 -5.35
C ALA A 421 -19.36 14.70 -5.43
N HIS A 422 -19.77 15.51 -4.44
CA HIS A 422 -19.38 16.92 -4.35
C HIS A 422 -18.00 17.11 -3.71
N TYR A 423 -16.97 16.42 -4.22
CA TYR A 423 -15.62 16.42 -3.64
C TYR A 423 -15.04 17.81 -3.45
N GLY A 424 -15.23 18.72 -4.42
CA GLY A 424 -14.73 20.09 -4.32
C GLY A 424 -15.29 20.84 -3.10
N LYS A 425 -16.60 20.69 -2.86
CA LYS A 425 -17.26 21.26 -1.68
C LYS A 425 -16.76 20.62 -0.39
N TRP A 426 -16.62 19.30 -0.37
CA TRP A 426 -16.13 18.59 0.81
C TRP A 426 -14.72 19.03 1.19
N VAL A 427 -13.82 19.12 0.21
CA VAL A 427 -12.44 19.58 0.41
C VAL A 427 -12.41 21.04 0.89
N GLU A 428 -13.19 21.93 0.27
CA GLU A 428 -13.26 23.35 0.64
C GLU A 428 -13.79 23.55 2.08
N GLU A 429 -14.80 22.80 2.49
CA GLU A 429 -15.41 22.93 3.83
C GLU A 429 -14.67 22.14 4.91
N GLY A 430 -13.98 21.05 4.54
CA GLY A 430 -13.35 20.11 5.47
C GLY A 430 -11.88 20.41 5.76
N VAL A 431 -11.10 20.78 4.74
CA VAL A 431 -9.65 20.94 4.87
C VAL A 431 -9.32 22.29 5.47
N VAL A 432 -8.58 22.28 6.59
CA VAL A 432 -8.08 23.50 7.23
C VAL A 432 -6.63 23.72 6.83
N ARG A 433 -6.28 24.84 6.20
CA ARG A 433 -4.89 25.12 5.80
C ARG A 433 -4.16 25.74 6.99
N LEU A 434 -2.94 25.28 7.27
CA LEU A 434 -2.13 25.80 8.38
C LEU A 434 -1.92 27.33 8.32
N GLU A 435 -1.76 27.87 7.11
CA GLU A 435 -1.57 29.30 6.88
C GLU A 435 -2.78 30.17 7.29
N ASP A 436 -3.98 29.59 7.23
CA ASP A 436 -5.24 30.26 7.56
C ASP A 436 -5.51 30.29 9.07
N LEU A 437 -4.73 29.55 9.88
CA LEU A 437 -4.88 29.57 11.34
C LEU A 437 -4.38 30.89 11.96
N PRO A 438 -5.04 31.38 13.03
CA PRO A 438 -4.69 32.65 13.65
C PRO A 438 -3.23 32.72 14.10
N ALA A 439 -2.53 33.79 13.69
CA ALA A 439 -1.15 34.04 14.08
C ALA A 439 -0.99 34.13 15.61
N ARG A 440 0.19 33.72 16.09
CA ARG A 440 0.58 33.71 17.50
C ARG A 440 1.80 34.59 17.73
N GLU A 441 2.04 34.93 18.99
CA GLU A 441 3.20 35.75 19.36
C GLU A 441 4.48 34.93 19.22
N HIS A 442 5.45 35.49 18.48
CA HIS A 442 6.77 34.90 18.30
C HIS A 442 7.61 35.09 19.56
N ILE A 443 8.20 34.00 20.07
CA ILE A 443 8.97 34.00 21.32
C ILE A 443 10.46 33.92 21.01
N VAL A 444 11.20 34.97 21.35
CA VAL A 444 12.67 35.01 21.21
C VAL A 444 13.34 34.66 22.54
N TYR A 445 14.20 33.65 22.53
CA TYR A 445 14.95 33.23 23.71
C TYR A 445 16.32 33.92 23.80
N PRO A 446 16.79 34.27 25.01
CA PRO A 446 18.14 34.80 25.19
C PRO A 446 19.23 33.79 24.81
N HIS A 447 20.34 34.27 24.26
CA HIS A 447 21.53 33.49 23.87
C HIS A 447 21.96 32.46 24.94
N ALA A 448 22.04 32.87 26.20
CA ALA A 448 22.43 31.98 27.31
C ALA A 448 21.48 30.78 27.49
N SER A 449 20.19 30.95 27.20
CA SER A 449 19.18 29.88 27.24
C SER A 449 19.38 28.90 26.08
N VAL A 450 19.66 29.42 24.88
CA VAL A 450 19.92 28.61 23.68
C VAL A 450 21.17 27.74 23.88
N ILE A 451 22.29 28.32 24.32
CA ILE A 451 23.52 27.57 24.60
C ILE A 451 23.31 26.45 25.63
N ARG A 452 22.55 26.72 26.70
CA ARG A 452 22.29 25.70 27.73
C ARG A 452 21.54 24.51 27.15
N ARG A 453 20.53 24.75 26.32
CA ARG A 453 19.74 23.70 25.66
C ARG A 453 20.55 22.97 24.59
N GLN A 454 21.33 23.69 23.78
CA GLN A 454 22.29 23.10 22.84
C GLN A 454 23.19 22.07 23.53
N ARG A 455 23.75 22.39 24.71
CA ARG A 455 24.57 21.45 25.48
C ARG A 455 23.78 20.23 25.96
N ALA A 456 22.54 20.41 26.41
CA ALA A 456 21.69 19.30 26.85
C ALA A 456 21.39 18.31 25.72
N PHE A 457 21.20 18.82 24.49
CA PHE A 457 20.93 18.02 23.30
C PHE A 457 22.19 17.65 22.48
N GLY A 458 23.38 17.89 23.04
CA GLY A 458 24.65 17.47 22.45
C GLY A 458 25.10 18.25 21.21
N TYR A 459 24.58 19.47 20.97
CA TYR A 459 25.06 20.32 19.87
C TYR A 459 26.53 20.68 20.06
N THR A 460 27.26 20.62 18.95
CA THR A 460 28.67 21.01 18.87
C THR A 460 28.86 22.27 18.02
N GLU A 461 29.95 22.99 18.26
CA GLU A 461 30.32 24.14 17.41
C GLU A 461 30.51 23.74 15.94
N GLU A 462 30.97 22.50 15.69
CA GLU A 462 31.13 21.94 14.36
C GLU A 462 29.77 21.78 13.66
N GLU A 463 28.77 21.20 14.32
CA GLU A 463 27.42 21.08 13.77
C GLU A 463 26.79 22.45 13.50
N LEU A 464 26.94 23.43 14.41
CA LEU A 464 26.44 24.78 14.18
C LEU A 464 27.09 25.44 12.96
N ARG A 465 28.41 25.27 12.80
CA ARG A 465 29.19 25.90 11.73
C ARG A 465 29.08 25.21 10.37
N ILE A 466 29.06 23.87 10.35
CA ILE A 466 29.13 23.06 9.14
C ILE A 466 27.75 22.61 8.69
N LEU A 467 26.77 22.45 9.60
CA LEU A 467 25.42 22.01 9.26
C LEU A 467 24.42 23.17 9.23
N LEU A 468 24.15 23.80 10.40
CA LEU A 468 23.08 24.79 10.49
C LEU A 468 23.39 26.09 9.75
N THR A 469 24.61 26.62 9.91
CA THR A 469 24.99 27.90 9.28
C THR A 469 24.90 27.86 7.75
N PRO A 470 25.38 26.81 7.04
CA PRO A 470 25.20 26.70 5.59
C PRO A 470 23.74 26.55 5.20
N MET A 471 22.96 25.67 5.87
CA MET A 471 21.54 25.49 5.57
C MET A 471 20.76 26.80 5.65
N ALA A 472 20.95 27.56 6.73
CA ALA A 472 20.32 28.86 6.93
C ALA A 472 20.74 29.94 5.92
N ARG A 473 21.94 29.83 5.33
CA ARG A 473 22.45 30.80 4.35
C ARG A 473 22.04 30.48 2.91
N SER A 474 22.07 29.21 2.52
CA SER A 474 21.84 28.79 1.14
C SER A 474 20.47 28.15 0.89
N GLY A 475 19.72 27.80 1.94
CA GLY A 475 18.48 27.03 1.81
C GLY A 475 18.70 25.61 1.27
N ALA A 476 19.91 25.06 1.45
CA ALA A 476 20.31 23.76 0.93
C ALA A 476 21.19 23.04 1.95
N GLU A 477 21.10 21.71 1.98
CA GLU A 477 21.95 20.89 2.83
C GLU A 477 23.45 21.10 2.51
N PRO A 478 24.33 21.02 3.52
CA PRO A 478 25.76 21.19 3.31
C PRO A 478 26.34 20.04 2.49
N LEU A 479 27.18 20.36 1.51
CA LEU A 479 27.91 19.35 0.73
C LEU A 479 29.25 19.01 1.39
N GLY A 480 29.50 17.71 1.54
CA GLY A 480 30.77 17.14 1.99
C GLY A 480 31.46 16.28 0.92
N SER A 481 32.65 15.78 1.22
CA SER A 481 33.39 14.82 0.38
C SER A 481 34.21 13.87 1.25
N MET A 482 34.77 12.82 0.65
CA MET A 482 35.40 11.66 1.32
C MET A 482 34.37 10.74 2.00
N GLY A 483 34.80 9.51 2.32
CA GLY A 483 33.98 8.56 3.06
C GLY A 483 34.04 8.82 4.57
N THR A 484 33.03 8.35 5.29
CA THR A 484 32.98 8.39 6.76
C THR A 484 34.02 7.44 7.37
N ASP A 485 35.03 7.98 8.04
CA ASP A 485 36.08 7.22 8.74
C ASP A 485 35.82 7.11 10.27
N SER A 486 34.74 7.72 10.76
CA SER A 486 34.32 7.60 12.15
C SER A 486 33.75 6.20 12.46
N PRO A 487 33.95 5.68 13.69
CA PRO A 487 33.29 4.44 14.11
C PRO A 487 31.77 4.52 13.95
N ILE A 488 31.13 3.40 13.60
CA ILE A 488 29.67 3.28 13.67
C ILE A 488 29.19 3.61 15.10
N ALA A 489 27.96 4.12 15.24
CA ALA A 489 27.46 4.65 16.51
C ALA A 489 27.63 3.69 17.69
N ALA A 490 27.40 2.39 17.47
CA ALA A 490 27.54 1.34 18.49
C ALA A 490 28.98 1.12 19.00
N LEU A 491 29.99 1.55 18.26
CA LEU A 491 31.43 1.42 18.60
C LEU A 491 32.06 2.77 18.98
N SER A 492 31.29 3.85 18.97
CA SER A 492 31.79 5.18 19.28
C SER A 492 32.11 5.30 20.78
N ASN A 493 33.29 5.86 21.09
CA ASN A 493 33.65 6.27 22.46
C ASN A 493 33.06 7.64 22.85
N LYS A 494 32.40 8.33 21.91
CA LYS A 494 31.67 9.58 22.14
C LYS A 494 30.16 9.32 22.19
N PRO A 495 29.39 10.08 22.99
CA PRO A 495 27.93 10.04 22.93
C PRO A 495 27.43 10.28 21.49
N ARG A 496 26.47 9.46 21.04
CA ARG A 496 25.84 9.54 19.72
C ARG A 496 24.34 9.70 19.89
N LEU A 497 23.69 10.33 18.92
CA LEU A 497 22.24 10.48 18.92
C LEU A 497 21.59 9.16 18.53
N LEU A 498 20.35 8.93 18.96
CA LEU A 498 19.63 7.71 18.60
C LEU A 498 19.46 7.55 17.08
N PHE A 499 19.36 8.68 16.36
CA PHE A 499 19.30 8.71 14.89
C PHE A 499 20.49 7.98 14.23
N ASP A 500 21.70 8.09 14.79
CA ASP A 500 22.92 7.50 14.23
C ASP A 500 22.93 5.96 14.20
N TYR A 501 22.00 5.32 14.91
CA TYR A 501 21.85 3.86 14.93
C TYR A 501 20.98 3.34 13.78
N PHE A 502 20.38 4.24 13.01
CA PHE A 502 19.55 3.92 11.86
C PHE A 502 20.28 4.27 10.57
N THR A 503 20.00 3.52 9.51
CA THR A 503 20.57 3.75 8.19
C THR A 503 19.43 3.84 7.19
N GLN A 504 19.48 4.84 6.32
CA GLN A 504 18.48 5.00 5.26
C GLN A 504 18.62 3.83 4.27
N LEU A 505 17.49 3.19 3.99
CA LEU A 505 17.41 2.23 2.91
C LEU A 505 17.38 2.98 1.58
N PHE A 506 17.98 2.39 0.56
CA PHE A 506 17.93 2.90 -0.80
C PHE A 506 17.61 1.76 -1.77
N ALA A 507 17.03 2.15 -2.91
CA ALA A 507 16.67 1.21 -3.96
C ALA A 507 17.89 0.84 -4.80
N GLN A 508 18.06 -0.45 -5.10
CA GLN A 508 19.11 -0.94 -5.98
C GLN A 508 18.59 -2.12 -6.80
N VAL A 509 18.77 -2.07 -8.12
CA VAL A 509 18.33 -3.06 -9.13
C VAL A 509 16.80 -3.21 -9.25
N THR A 510 16.10 -3.51 -8.16
CA THR A 510 14.71 -3.98 -8.18
C THR A 510 13.72 -2.87 -8.51
N ASN A 511 13.99 -1.65 -8.02
CA ASN A 511 13.29 -0.43 -8.39
C ASN A 511 14.29 0.72 -8.57
N PRO A 512 14.04 1.67 -9.47
CA PRO A 512 14.90 2.84 -9.66
C PRO A 512 14.64 3.90 -8.57
N PRO A 513 15.67 4.66 -8.16
CA PRO A 513 15.46 5.92 -7.44
C PRO A 513 14.86 6.98 -8.38
N LEU A 514 14.20 7.98 -7.80
CA LEU A 514 13.67 9.15 -8.51
C LEU A 514 14.63 10.33 -8.43
N ASP A 515 14.63 11.18 -9.46
CA ASP A 515 15.34 12.46 -9.43
C ASP A 515 14.43 13.53 -8.81
N ALA A 516 14.59 13.77 -7.50
CA ALA A 516 13.73 14.69 -6.77
C ALA A 516 13.72 16.14 -7.29
N ILE A 517 14.70 16.54 -8.11
CA ILE A 517 14.80 17.89 -8.69
C ILE A 517 14.17 17.91 -10.08
N ARG A 518 14.52 16.95 -10.95
CA ARG A 518 14.03 16.93 -12.34
C ARG A 518 12.61 16.38 -12.47
N GLU A 519 12.20 15.55 -11.51
CA GLU A 519 10.91 14.89 -11.45
C GLU A 519 10.07 15.45 -10.28
N GLU A 520 10.28 16.70 -9.87
CA GLU A 520 9.53 17.35 -8.78
C GLU A 520 8.01 17.36 -9.03
N LEU A 521 7.57 17.39 -10.30
CA LEU A 521 6.15 17.37 -10.66
C LEU A 521 5.40 16.11 -10.20
N VAL A 522 6.09 15.00 -9.95
CA VAL A 522 5.50 13.72 -9.52
C VAL A 522 5.70 13.43 -8.03
N THR A 523 6.43 14.30 -7.31
CA THR A 523 6.66 14.22 -5.87
C THR A 523 5.82 15.26 -5.12
N SER A 524 5.54 14.97 -3.84
CA SER A 524 4.87 15.92 -2.94
C SER A 524 5.34 15.66 -1.51
N LEU A 525 5.55 16.74 -0.76
CA LEU A 525 5.84 16.72 0.67
C LEU A 525 4.66 17.23 1.50
N THR A 526 3.50 17.39 0.85
CA THR A 526 2.27 17.78 1.54
C THR A 526 1.89 16.69 2.54
N ALA A 527 1.53 17.10 3.75
CA ALA A 527 1.11 16.22 4.82
C ALA A 527 -0.21 16.69 5.44
N THR A 528 -0.88 15.81 6.17
CA THR A 528 -2.11 16.15 6.89
C THR A 528 -2.01 15.76 8.36
N ILE A 529 -2.63 16.56 9.23
CA ILE A 529 -2.79 16.29 10.66
C ILE A 529 -4.27 16.20 10.98
N GLY A 530 -4.70 15.05 11.50
CA GLY A 530 -6.06 14.92 12.02
C GLY A 530 -6.50 13.46 12.13
N PRO A 531 -7.73 13.25 12.60
CA PRO A 531 -8.35 11.93 12.57
C PRO A 531 -8.65 11.50 11.13
N GLU A 532 -8.63 10.21 10.91
CA GLU A 532 -9.09 9.55 9.68
C GLU A 532 -10.48 8.95 9.88
N HIS A 533 -11.15 8.64 8.78
CA HIS A 533 -12.50 8.06 8.78
C HIS A 533 -12.51 6.66 8.16
N ASN A 534 -13.64 5.97 8.28
CA ASN A 534 -13.84 4.66 7.67
C ASN A 534 -13.62 4.74 6.16
N ILE A 535 -12.63 4.00 5.66
CA ILE A 535 -12.30 4.00 4.23
C ILE A 535 -13.41 3.38 3.37
N LEU A 536 -14.29 2.55 3.92
CA LEU A 536 -15.38 1.91 3.17
C LEU A 536 -16.66 2.75 3.11
N ASP A 537 -16.74 3.82 3.90
CA ASP A 537 -17.89 4.73 3.94
C ASP A 537 -17.39 6.19 3.95
N PRO A 538 -16.86 6.67 2.82
CA PRO A 538 -16.30 8.02 2.74
C PRO A 538 -17.39 9.08 2.69
N GLY A 539 -17.18 10.20 3.38
CA GLY A 539 -18.08 11.35 3.39
C GLY A 539 -17.36 12.68 3.60
N PRO A 540 -18.08 13.80 3.73
CA PRO A 540 -17.48 15.12 3.95
C PRO A 540 -16.48 15.15 5.12
N ASP A 541 -16.81 14.42 6.18
CA ASP A 541 -16.02 14.37 7.41
C ASP A 541 -14.64 13.71 7.19
N SER A 542 -14.50 12.88 6.15
CA SER A 542 -13.26 12.17 5.81
C SER A 542 -12.07 13.07 5.51
N CYS A 543 -12.30 14.32 5.10
CA CYS A 543 -11.24 15.28 4.77
C CYS A 543 -11.07 16.40 5.82
N ARG A 544 -11.68 16.24 7.02
CA ARG A 544 -11.49 17.17 8.15
C ARG A 544 -10.12 17.03 8.79
N GLN A 545 -9.11 17.58 8.10
CA GLN A 545 -7.71 17.51 8.49
C GLN A 545 -7.04 18.88 8.30
N ILE A 546 -5.97 19.13 9.06
CA ILE A 546 -5.10 20.29 8.85
C ILE A 546 -4.09 19.94 7.76
N LEU A 547 -4.10 20.70 6.66
CA LEU A 547 -3.16 20.55 5.56
C LEU A 547 -1.87 21.31 5.83
N LEU A 548 -0.75 20.61 5.68
CA LEU A 548 0.60 21.13 5.78
C LEU A 548 1.25 21.12 4.39
N PRO A 549 1.76 22.26 3.89
CA PRO A 549 2.50 22.27 2.63
C PRO A 549 3.85 21.55 2.73
N PHE A 550 4.41 21.48 3.94
CA PHE A 550 5.70 20.85 4.24
C PHE A 550 5.64 20.24 5.64
N PRO A 551 6.29 19.09 5.89
CA PRO A 551 6.17 18.39 7.17
C PRO A 551 7.10 18.95 8.26
N VAL A 552 8.02 19.87 7.91
CA VAL A 552 8.79 20.63 8.89
C VAL A 552 8.09 21.96 9.13
N ILE A 553 7.73 22.23 10.38
CA ILE A 553 7.00 23.44 10.76
C ILE A 553 7.85 24.29 11.70
N ASP A 554 7.71 25.61 11.59
CA ASP A 554 8.39 26.55 12.49
C ASP A 554 7.70 26.67 13.86
N ASN A 555 8.33 27.43 14.77
CA ASN A 555 7.81 27.62 16.14
C ASN A 555 6.47 28.35 16.16
N ASP A 556 6.24 29.27 15.23
CA ASP A 556 5.01 30.05 15.14
C ASP A 556 3.87 29.19 14.59
N GLU A 557 4.17 28.35 13.60
CA GLU A 557 3.28 27.33 13.04
C GLU A 557 2.91 26.27 14.07
N LEU A 558 3.86 25.77 14.88
CA LEU A 558 3.56 24.88 16.00
C LEU A 558 2.63 25.57 17.01
N ALA A 559 2.87 26.85 17.33
CA ALA A 559 2.02 27.60 18.23
C ALA A 559 0.58 27.74 17.71
N LYS A 560 0.39 27.87 16.38
CA LYS A 560 -0.94 27.83 15.75
C LYS A 560 -1.65 26.49 16.01
N ILE A 561 -0.93 25.37 15.84
CA ILE A 561 -1.48 24.02 16.05
C ILE A 561 -1.85 23.79 17.52
N ILE A 562 -0.98 24.14 18.47
CA ILE A 562 -1.24 23.98 19.91
C ILE A 562 -2.48 24.77 20.37
N HIS A 563 -2.81 25.86 19.67
CA HIS A 563 -3.94 26.71 20.02
C HIS A 563 -5.07 26.68 18.97
N VAL A 564 -5.10 25.65 18.11
CA VAL A 564 -6.07 25.56 16.99
C VAL A 564 -7.52 25.53 17.48
N ASN A 565 -7.76 24.99 18.68
CA ASN A 565 -9.07 24.89 19.31
C ASN A 565 -9.21 25.79 20.56
N ALA A 566 -8.43 26.88 20.64
CA ALA A 566 -8.42 27.76 21.82
C ALA A 566 -9.78 28.45 22.08
N ASP A 567 -10.53 28.75 21.02
CA ASP A 567 -11.87 29.37 21.09
C ASP A 567 -13.02 28.34 21.17
N LYS A 568 -12.69 27.04 21.24
CA LYS A 568 -13.62 25.89 21.25
C LYS A 568 -14.48 25.75 19.99
N THR A 569 -14.09 26.35 18.87
CA THR A 569 -14.82 26.23 17.60
C THR A 569 -14.40 25.03 16.76
N GLN A 570 -13.21 24.49 17.03
CA GLN A 570 -12.55 23.45 16.24
C GLN A 570 -12.33 22.17 17.06
N SER A 571 -13.40 21.64 17.67
CA SER A 571 -13.31 20.46 18.55
C SER A 571 -12.71 19.22 17.87
N GLY A 572 -12.82 19.13 16.54
CA GLY A 572 -12.19 18.08 15.72
C GLY A 572 -10.66 18.12 15.70
N PHE A 573 -10.03 19.19 16.19
CA PHE A 573 -8.58 19.39 16.20
C PHE A 573 -8.02 19.64 17.61
N ALA A 574 -8.73 19.24 18.67
CA ALA A 574 -8.30 19.48 20.04
C ALA A 574 -6.87 18.92 20.30
N PRO A 575 -5.88 19.78 20.61
CA PRO A 575 -4.51 19.35 20.82
C PRO A 575 -4.27 18.96 22.29
N HIS A 576 -3.35 18.03 22.52
CA HIS A 576 -2.81 17.70 23.84
C HIS A 576 -1.29 17.66 23.76
N VAL A 577 -0.63 18.48 24.59
CA VAL A 577 0.84 18.56 24.65
C VAL A 577 1.34 17.61 25.72
N VAL A 578 2.20 16.68 25.30
CA VAL A 578 2.81 15.64 26.13
C VAL A 578 4.23 16.04 26.46
N ARG A 579 4.55 16.06 27.76
CA ARG A 579 5.89 16.37 28.25
C ARG A 579 6.76 15.11 28.27
N GLY A 580 7.59 14.98 27.25
CA GLY A 580 8.58 13.91 27.05
C GLY A 580 9.84 14.08 27.90
N LEU A 581 9.69 14.30 29.21
CA LEU A 581 10.79 14.47 30.15
C LEU A 581 10.77 13.36 31.21
N PHE A 582 11.95 12.91 31.67
CA PHE A 582 12.09 11.91 32.72
C PHE A 582 13.07 12.36 33.83
N PRO A 583 12.88 11.92 35.10
CA PRO A 583 13.78 12.29 36.19
C PRO A 583 15.20 11.76 35.99
N VAL A 584 16.19 12.64 36.08
CA VAL A 584 17.61 12.29 35.92
C VAL A 584 18.07 11.31 37.00
N ALA A 585 17.57 11.48 38.23
CA ALA A 585 17.94 10.66 39.38
C ALA A 585 17.59 9.17 39.22
N ASP A 586 16.60 8.85 38.37
CA ASP A 586 16.07 7.49 38.19
C ASP A 586 16.76 6.72 37.04
N GLY A 587 17.64 7.39 36.28
CA GLY A 587 18.42 6.78 35.21
C GLY A 587 17.57 6.05 34.15
N GLY A 588 18.09 4.93 33.64
CA GLY A 588 17.44 4.17 32.57
C GLY A 588 16.09 3.55 32.95
N GLU A 589 15.89 3.16 34.21
CA GLU A 589 14.59 2.67 34.68
C GLU A 589 13.57 3.82 34.75
N GLY A 590 13.99 5.02 35.16
CA GLY A 590 13.17 6.23 35.09
C GLY A 590 12.68 6.54 33.68
N LEU A 591 13.58 6.48 32.69
CA LEU A 591 13.22 6.64 31.27
C LEU A 591 12.18 5.61 30.83
N LYS A 592 12.39 4.34 31.14
CA LYS A 592 11.48 3.25 30.78
C LYS A 592 10.09 3.42 31.42
N ASN A 593 10.05 3.73 32.71
CA ASN A 593 8.80 3.95 33.44
C ASN A 593 8.05 5.15 32.87
N ARG A 594 8.75 6.25 32.58
CA ARG A 594 8.15 7.44 31.98
C ARG A 594 7.54 7.15 30.61
N ILE A 595 8.19 6.36 29.77
CA ILE A 595 7.61 5.96 28.48
C ILE A 595 6.28 5.21 28.67
N GLU A 596 6.19 4.33 29.67
CA GLU A 596 4.96 3.60 29.96
C GLU A 596 3.85 4.51 30.50
N GLU A 597 4.19 5.46 31.37
CA GLU A 597 3.25 6.50 31.81
C GLU A 597 2.72 7.33 30.65
N LEU A 598 3.61 7.72 29.72
CA LEU A 598 3.28 8.53 28.55
C LEU A 598 2.33 7.80 27.61
N ARG A 599 2.50 6.49 27.41
CA ARG A 599 1.53 5.67 26.64
C ARG A 599 0.13 5.76 27.22
N GLN A 600 0.01 5.63 28.54
CA GLN A 600 -1.28 5.72 29.21
C GLN A 600 -1.84 7.15 29.21
N GLU A 601 -0.98 8.17 29.37
CA GLU A 601 -1.36 9.59 29.29
C GLU A 601 -1.97 9.92 27.94
N VAL A 602 -1.30 9.54 26.85
CA VAL A 602 -1.79 9.75 25.49
C VAL A 602 -3.12 9.03 25.28
N SER A 603 -3.24 7.79 25.73
CA SER A 603 -4.48 6.99 25.60
C SER A 603 -5.66 7.69 26.30
N ARG A 604 -5.46 8.20 27.51
CA ARG A 604 -6.47 8.98 28.25
C ARG A 604 -6.80 10.31 27.57
N ALA A 605 -5.80 10.99 26.99
CA ALA A 605 -6.01 12.24 26.27
C ALA A 605 -6.92 12.02 25.05
N ILE A 606 -6.71 10.94 24.30
CA ILE A 606 -7.55 10.57 23.14
C ILE A 606 -8.99 10.29 23.56
N GLU A 607 -9.18 9.53 24.63
CA GLU A 607 -10.49 9.26 25.24
C GLU A 607 -11.18 10.56 25.70
N SER A 608 -10.40 11.52 26.19
CA SER A 608 -10.87 12.85 26.60
C SER A 608 -11.15 13.80 25.43
N GLY A 609 -10.96 13.35 24.18
CA GLY A 609 -11.30 14.11 22.98
C GLY A 609 -10.10 14.70 22.23
N ALA A 610 -8.85 14.44 22.63
CA ALA A 610 -7.69 14.91 21.87
C ALA A 610 -7.65 14.27 20.48
N ARG A 611 -7.33 15.08 19.47
CA ARG A 611 -7.20 14.68 18.05
C ARG A 611 -5.83 15.04 17.47
N ILE A 612 -5.04 15.82 18.19
CA ILE A 612 -3.65 16.12 17.88
C ILE A 612 -2.82 15.89 19.14
N ILE A 613 -1.78 15.07 19.06
CA ILE A 613 -0.85 14.84 20.17
C ILE A 613 0.48 15.49 19.81
N VAL A 614 0.88 16.48 20.58
CA VAL A 614 2.19 17.13 20.44
C VAL A 614 3.16 16.48 21.41
N LEU A 615 4.12 15.73 20.90
CA LEU A 615 5.19 15.10 21.67
C LEU A 615 6.33 16.10 21.80
N SER A 616 6.54 16.64 23.01
CA SER A 616 7.52 17.71 23.25
C SER A 616 8.63 17.26 24.19
N ASP A 617 9.88 17.43 23.76
CA ASP A 617 11.07 17.28 24.62
C ASP A 617 11.55 18.63 25.21
N ARG A 618 10.78 19.70 25.01
CA ARG A 618 11.05 21.04 25.55
C ARG A 618 10.99 21.04 27.09
N ASP A 619 11.60 22.06 27.68
CA ASP A 619 11.59 22.37 29.12
C ASP A 619 12.32 21.36 30.01
N GLY A 620 13.32 20.67 29.44
CA GLY A 620 14.32 19.94 30.23
C GLY A 620 15.14 20.86 31.14
N ASP A 621 15.44 20.38 32.34
CA ASP A 621 16.18 21.09 33.38
C ASP A 621 17.19 20.19 34.10
N ALA A 622 17.69 20.62 35.26
CA ALA A 622 18.68 19.86 36.02
C ALA A 622 18.11 18.56 36.63
N ASP A 623 16.79 18.51 36.84
CA ASP A 623 16.11 17.39 37.49
C ASP A 623 15.44 16.47 36.45
N ASN A 624 15.06 17.01 35.28
CA ASN A 624 14.33 16.33 34.24
C ASN A 624 15.06 16.39 32.89
N ALA A 625 15.48 15.24 32.38
CA ALA A 625 16.12 15.12 31.07
C ALA A 625 15.09 14.88 29.96
N PRO A 626 15.33 15.38 28.73
CA PRO A 626 14.52 15.07 27.57
C PRO A 626 14.65 13.59 27.16
N ILE A 627 13.52 12.97 26.83
CA ILE A 627 13.49 11.67 26.16
C ILE A 627 13.87 11.89 24.69
N PRO A 628 14.81 11.12 24.11
CA PRO A 628 15.16 11.24 22.70
C PRO A 628 13.91 11.19 21.80
N SER A 629 13.76 12.17 20.91
CA SER A 629 12.50 12.42 20.21
C SER A 629 12.05 11.22 19.35
N LEU A 630 13.00 10.52 18.73
CA LEU A 630 12.74 9.30 17.95
C LEU A 630 12.21 8.15 18.82
N LEU A 631 12.75 7.99 20.04
CA LEU A 631 12.27 6.97 20.99
C LEU A 631 10.86 7.30 21.48
N LEU A 632 10.62 8.57 21.84
CA LEU A 632 9.31 9.03 22.28
C LEU A 632 8.25 8.81 21.19
N THR A 633 8.54 9.26 19.96
CA THR A 633 7.64 9.17 18.81
C THR A 633 7.32 7.72 18.48
N SER A 634 8.33 6.86 18.33
CA SER A 634 8.15 5.44 18.01
C SER A 634 7.39 4.69 19.11
N ALA A 635 7.67 4.96 20.39
CA ALA A 635 7.01 4.31 21.51
C ALA A 635 5.51 4.61 21.56
N ILE A 636 5.11 5.86 21.30
CA ILE A 636 3.70 6.28 21.25
C ILE A 636 3.04 5.79 19.97
N HIS A 637 3.67 5.97 18.80
CA HIS A 637 3.13 5.52 17.52
C HIS A 637 2.74 4.04 17.53
N HIS A 638 3.67 3.16 17.93
CA HIS A 638 3.40 1.72 17.98
C HIS A 638 2.45 1.32 19.10
N HIS A 639 2.38 2.08 20.20
CA HIS A 639 1.36 1.88 21.23
C HIS A 639 -0.04 2.12 20.68
N LEU A 640 -0.24 3.23 19.97
CA LEU A 640 -1.52 3.58 19.35
C LEU A 640 -1.94 2.61 18.24
N ILE A 641 -0.99 2.02 17.50
CA ILE A 641 -1.30 0.94 16.55
C ILE A 641 -1.84 -0.29 17.29
N ARG A 642 -1.18 -0.70 18.39
CA ARG A 642 -1.62 -1.87 19.18
C ARG A 642 -2.98 -1.66 19.83
N GLU A 643 -3.28 -0.44 20.28
CA GLU A 643 -4.58 -0.08 20.83
C GLU A 643 -5.64 0.24 19.76
N GLN A 644 -5.33 0.13 18.47
CA GLN A 644 -6.27 0.45 17.39
C GLN A 644 -6.79 1.90 17.46
N ARG A 645 -5.92 2.85 17.85
CA ARG A 645 -6.24 4.27 18.04
C ARG A 645 -5.40 5.21 17.19
N ARG A 646 -4.42 4.71 16.43
CA ARG A 646 -3.49 5.53 15.64
C ARG A 646 -4.21 6.41 14.61
N THR A 647 -5.29 5.94 14.00
CA THR A 647 -6.10 6.69 13.02
C THR A 647 -6.95 7.79 13.64
N HIS A 648 -7.08 7.85 14.98
CA HIS A 648 -7.91 8.87 15.64
C HIS A 648 -7.16 10.18 15.90
N VAL A 649 -5.83 10.21 15.69
CA VAL A 649 -5.00 11.37 16.03
C VAL A 649 -3.90 11.65 15.01
N GLY A 650 -3.54 12.92 14.88
CA GLY A 650 -2.25 13.33 14.32
C GLY A 650 -1.16 13.39 15.39
N LEU A 651 0.08 13.00 15.05
CA LEU A 651 1.24 13.12 15.92
C LEU A 651 2.13 14.26 15.42
N VAL A 652 2.41 15.26 16.26
CA VAL A 652 3.33 16.36 15.97
C VAL A 652 4.51 16.25 16.94
N VAL A 653 5.72 16.41 16.45
CA VAL A 653 6.93 16.26 17.27
C VAL A 653 7.62 17.62 17.43
N GLU A 654 7.69 18.12 18.66
CA GLU A 654 8.51 19.27 19.02
C GLU A 654 9.81 18.74 19.64
N ALA A 655 10.93 18.92 18.93
CA ALA A 655 12.18 18.24 19.28
C ALA A 655 13.41 19.16 19.25
N GLY A 656 14.19 19.07 20.32
CA GLY A 656 15.48 19.76 20.48
C GLY A 656 16.64 19.02 19.84
N ASP A 657 16.57 17.68 19.71
CA ASP A 657 17.65 16.85 19.16
C ASP A 657 17.70 16.79 17.61
N VAL A 658 16.69 17.34 16.92
CA VAL A 658 16.56 17.36 15.46
C VAL A 658 17.32 18.54 14.85
N ARG A 659 18.27 18.24 13.95
CA ARG A 659 19.12 19.26 13.30
C ARG A 659 19.60 18.89 11.89
N GLU A 660 19.16 17.75 11.37
CA GLU A 660 19.56 17.20 10.06
C GLU A 660 18.33 16.64 9.33
N VAL A 661 18.41 16.57 8.00
CA VAL A 661 17.37 15.97 7.15
C VAL A 661 17.10 14.51 7.55
N HIS A 662 18.16 13.77 7.91
CA HIS A 662 18.04 12.39 8.38
C HIS A 662 17.16 12.25 9.63
N HIS A 663 17.25 13.20 10.57
CA HIS A 663 16.47 13.17 11.81
C HIS A 663 14.98 13.37 11.54
N VAL A 664 14.65 14.34 10.67
CA VAL A 664 13.26 14.58 10.22
C VAL A 664 12.71 13.35 9.51
N ALA A 665 13.46 12.78 8.55
CA ALA A 665 13.02 11.61 7.80
C ALA A 665 12.70 10.41 8.69
N LEU A 666 13.51 10.16 9.73
CA LEU A 666 13.23 9.11 10.71
C LEU A 666 11.98 9.39 11.53
N LEU A 667 11.79 10.61 12.04
CA LEU A 667 10.59 10.96 12.81
C LEU A 667 9.31 10.75 12.00
N LEU A 668 9.30 11.17 10.73
CA LEU A 668 8.19 10.93 9.81
C LEU A 668 7.98 9.42 9.57
N GLY A 669 9.06 8.69 9.27
CA GLY A 669 9.03 7.24 9.06
C GLY A 669 8.56 6.42 10.27
N PHE A 670 8.74 6.96 11.49
CA PHE A 670 8.27 6.36 12.74
C PHE A 670 6.95 6.95 13.27
N GLY A 671 6.24 7.73 12.44
CA GLY A 671 4.82 8.03 12.63
C GLY A 671 4.46 9.48 12.93
N ALA A 672 5.42 10.42 12.91
CA ALA A 672 5.13 11.84 12.98
C ALA A 672 4.43 12.33 11.69
N ALA A 673 3.41 13.17 11.85
CA ALA A 673 2.78 13.91 10.75
C ALA A 673 3.50 15.25 10.47
N ALA A 674 4.08 15.85 11.50
CA ALA A 674 4.90 17.05 11.40
C ALA A 674 6.02 17.06 12.45
N VAL A 675 7.11 17.75 12.13
CA VAL A 675 8.28 17.91 13.00
C VAL A 675 8.63 19.39 13.13
N ASN A 676 8.73 19.87 14.36
CA ASN A 676 9.22 21.18 14.72
C ASN A 676 10.62 21.04 15.36
N PRO A 677 11.71 21.30 14.62
CA PRO A 677 13.08 21.24 15.13
C PRO A 677 13.43 22.53 15.89
N TYR A 678 12.70 22.81 16.96
CA TYR A 678 12.67 24.14 17.58
C TYR A 678 14.06 24.67 17.95
N LEU A 679 14.94 23.80 18.48
CA LEU A 679 16.24 24.23 18.97
C LEU A 679 17.20 24.54 17.83
N ALA A 680 17.09 23.84 16.70
CA ALA A 680 17.85 24.18 15.50
C ALA A 680 17.42 25.55 14.96
N MET A 681 16.12 25.84 14.93
CA MET A 681 15.57 27.13 14.51
C MET A 681 16.00 28.27 15.43
N GLU A 682 15.84 28.09 16.74
CA GLU A 682 16.30 29.06 17.75
C GLU A 682 17.83 29.27 17.69
N SER A 683 18.60 28.24 17.34
CA SER A 683 20.06 28.35 17.14
C SER A 683 20.40 29.18 15.91
N VAL A 684 19.64 29.04 14.82
CA VAL A 684 19.83 29.84 13.60
C VAL A 684 19.47 31.31 13.85
N GLU A 685 18.37 31.58 14.53
CA GLU A 685 17.99 32.94 14.93
C GLU A 685 19.07 33.59 15.81
N ASP A 686 19.58 32.85 16.80
CA ASP A 686 20.67 33.32 17.66
C ASP A 686 21.94 33.63 16.85
N LEU A 687 22.31 32.79 15.87
CA LEU A 687 23.45 33.05 14.99
C LEU A 687 23.29 34.32 14.15
N VAL A 688 22.06 34.67 13.73
CA VAL A 688 21.76 35.94 13.06
C VAL A 688 21.90 37.10 14.03
N HIS A 689 21.32 37.00 15.24
CA HIS A 689 21.40 38.05 16.26
C HIS A 689 22.82 38.31 16.75
N GLN A 690 23.67 37.28 16.83
CA GLN A 690 25.10 37.40 17.16
C GLN A 690 25.94 37.94 15.98
N GLY A 691 25.35 38.13 14.79
CA GLY A 691 26.05 38.63 13.60
C GLY A 691 26.96 37.59 12.92
N VAL A 692 26.80 36.30 13.23
CA VAL A 692 27.53 35.20 12.57
C VAL A 692 26.96 34.98 11.17
N ILE A 693 25.63 34.98 11.05
CA ILE A 693 24.93 35.02 9.76
C ILE A 693 24.60 36.48 9.47
N THR A 694 24.99 36.97 8.30
CA THR A 694 24.80 38.36 7.89
C THR A 694 24.00 38.43 6.59
N ASN A 695 23.34 39.58 6.35
CA ASN A 695 22.56 39.88 5.15
C ASN A 695 21.27 39.04 4.95
N ILE A 696 20.79 38.37 5.99
CA ILE A 696 19.53 37.59 6.00
C ILE A 696 18.82 37.89 7.33
N SER A 697 17.49 38.05 7.33
CA SER A 697 16.72 38.24 8.57
C SER A 697 16.56 36.92 9.32
N PRO A 698 16.32 36.93 10.65
CA PRO A 698 16.09 35.70 11.42
C PRO A 698 14.99 34.81 10.81
N GLU A 699 13.87 35.41 10.40
CA GLU A 699 12.72 34.69 9.84
C GLU A 699 13.06 34.02 8.50
N LYS A 700 13.85 34.70 7.66
CA LYS A 700 14.32 34.14 6.38
C LYS A 700 15.42 33.11 6.57
N ALA A 701 16.16 33.14 7.67
CA ALA A 701 17.19 32.15 7.95
C ALA A 701 16.59 30.83 8.49
N VAL A 702 15.47 30.92 9.22
CA VAL A 702 14.70 29.77 9.71
C VAL A 702 13.92 29.08 8.58
N ARG A 703 13.33 29.86 7.69
CA ARG A 703 12.53 29.40 6.55
C ARG A 703 13.40 28.95 5.37
#